data_AF-A0AAN8FUN6-F1
#
_entry.id   AF-A0AAN8FUN6-F1
#
_cell.length_a   1.000
_cell.length_b   1.000
_cell.length_c   1.000
_cell.angle_alpha   90.00
_cell.angle_beta   90.00
_cell.angle_gamma   90.00
#
_symmetry.space_group_name_H-M   'P 1'
#
loop_
_entity.id
_entity.type
_entity.pdbx_description
1 polymer ?
#
loop_
_entity_poly.entity_id
_entity_poly.type
_entity_poly.pdbx_seq_one_letter_code
_entity_poly.pdbx_strand_id
1 'polypeptide(L)'
;PEDLPAASERKLFRAWFALGELLAVFLQTDKIIECRPAIRNDWNSYSRAMGTAQHNPAQFGVTAEEIHPLITTIATIDTQVMAGNGLRNCYEQSYGELDDDKKFAARMRAAIIDIYNQWERAADNDMPDKYRLMVIMSLFVFFQLHFAITDNKLGKIVWKSHKKIIAFHMIGDILWIPCEFMMREVPAIVNAVDKKSVQLVKHVRETLMAEQSDGMLEEAISYVPSAEEWQTKMRAEVRRKEPRDAAASLAVAELMLKGARIADIMCSLLRIVLNSYTGPIRMSKAKAYKMFSVIENIKAISHIFAESRRMLLECCQMACLQWRCHSLALIDRARLSARESGDIHRAAAFLIAIHCLLGSESRCRLCVCGVALEIAQYKELMRKVDSSQLDALLSRLDTFCKIDSIIERVADCSFLLFHRDLIGIYWDTALDRTPTRQSITYFAMAVSDCILYVKKSKIGIQVERFRTEMFELIKKGFLFPLCAAIENDLRILSHQHLVIDERDKPSEEQLKFYKEILTDPLIRLHGVVLNISEFVSCYLQKTFYDLTAVNLHDRHAYGKMATLAEQRYGLCLIDGMLPNCSIGQSLDVVKVTRSLGEFVTNFNYCLNQQLFIEKLSPNRTLRVLTAEHMADSMRTHGLGVLNTSVNITYQFLRSKFGIFNQFIRDEHIHAQLQKDIRYFQENLQSLKKMFPPKRADQFNHAFSQLSIQHGELTYMDRFRMLITQMGNALGFVRSMSSGAAAVASQMKAYDTIEDDIASSDTDGDSPLNTAKKLLQELREQANKNRDFTKMLVEVFRRKFLDDPKFSHLLDFYVAVPALMVNYVDHMLVCRDRLKKRAQLHKEITFTDDGFIMGLAYILTVLNLWPQFTSLNWFRSVNKKCATDHEMLTEEMKTSKDSRGVHLKATRLQAYEREFKLLSFTFQSARVFFSVDDNDE
;
A
#
# COMPACT_ATOMS: atom_id res chain seq x y z
N PRO A 1 -7.53 28.36 75.82
CA PRO A 1 -7.43 28.95 74.46
C PRO A 1 -6.10 29.69 74.19
N GLU A 2 -5.24 29.88 75.20
CA GLU A 2 -3.98 30.64 75.09
C GLU A 2 -2.77 29.81 74.63
N ASP A 3 -2.85 28.48 74.54
CA ASP A 3 -1.71 27.60 74.22
C ASP A 3 -1.51 27.30 72.72
N LEU A 4 -2.43 27.73 71.84
CA LEU A 4 -2.26 27.60 70.40
C LEU A 4 -1.69 28.92 69.85
N PRO A 5 -0.55 28.88 69.13
CA PRO A 5 -0.04 30.05 68.44
C PRO A 5 -1.15 30.69 67.62
N ALA A 6 -1.30 32.00 67.74
CA ALA A 6 -2.30 32.75 66.99
C ALA A 6 -2.15 32.44 65.48
N ALA A 7 -3.22 32.58 64.69
CA ALA A 7 -3.12 32.36 63.25
C ALA A 7 -2.00 33.20 62.60
N SER A 8 -1.65 34.34 63.21
CA SER A 8 -0.52 35.21 62.88
C SER A 8 0.86 34.58 63.05
N GLU A 9 1.01 33.55 63.88
CA GLU A 9 2.30 32.90 64.21
C GLU A 9 2.55 31.62 63.39
N ARG A 10 1.58 31.23 62.56
CA ARG A 10 1.66 30.03 61.72
C ARG A 10 2.20 30.38 60.33
N LYS A 11 3.03 29.49 59.76
CA LYS A 11 3.64 29.69 58.44
C LYS A 11 2.65 29.62 57.27
N LEU A 12 1.57 28.81 57.39
CA LEU A 12 0.50 28.64 56.38
C LEU A 12 1.04 28.42 54.96
N PHE A 13 2.05 27.55 54.82
CA PHE A 13 2.83 27.37 53.59
C PHE A 13 1.95 26.98 52.39
N ARG A 14 0.98 26.08 52.59
CA ARG A 14 0.05 25.68 51.51
C ARG A 14 -0.86 26.81 51.03
N ALA A 15 -1.25 27.73 51.91
CA ALA A 15 -2.09 28.86 51.53
C ALA A 15 -1.32 29.84 50.64
N TRP A 16 -0.06 30.15 51.00
CA TRP A 16 0.83 30.98 50.16
C TRP A 16 1.09 30.35 48.80
N PHE A 17 1.31 29.04 48.76
CA PHE A 17 1.50 28.33 47.51
C PHE A 17 0.26 28.42 46.62
N ALA A 18 -0.94 28.21 47.17
CA ALA A 18 -2.20 28.32 46.44
C ALA A 18 -2.48 29.74 45.92
N LEU A 19 -2.15 30.77 46.71
CA LEU A 19 -2.20 32.16 46.25
C LEU A 19 -1.27 32.37 45.05
N GLY A 20 -0.06 31.83 45.11
CA GLY A 20 0.87 31.91 44.00
C GLY A 20 0.43 31.13 42.75
N GLU A 21 -0.25 29.99 42.92
CA GLU A 21 -0.89 29.27 41.81
C GLU A 21 -1.96 30.16 41.13
N LEU A 22 -2.77 30.88 41.90
CA LEU A 22 -3.77 31.82 41.36
C LEU A 22 -3.10 32.97 40.59
N LEU A 23 -2.06 33.59 41.15
CA LEU A 23 -1.31 34.66 40.49
C LEU A 23 -0.64 34.17 39.20
N ALA A 24 -0.12 32.94 39.20
CA ALA A 24 0.47 32.33 38.02
C ALA A 24 -0.56 32.09 36.90
N VAL A 25 -1.82 31.80 37.23
CA VAL A 25 -2.91 31.70 36.23
C VAL A 25 -3.18 33.06 35.57
N PHE A 26 -3.17 34.15 36.34
CA PHE A 26 -3.30 35.50 35.77
C PHE A 26 -2.12 35.84 34.86
N LEU A 27 -0.89 35.55 35.29
CA LEU A 27 0.31 35.72 34.46
C LEU A 27 0.22 34.95 33.13
N GLN A 28 -0.23 33.70 33.16
CA GLN A 28 -0.42 32.90 31.95
C GLN A 28 -1.46 33.52 31.02
N THR A 29 -2.58 33.98 31.58
CA THR A 29 -3.68 34.60 30.82
C THR A 29 -3.22 35.89 30.17
N ASP A 30 -2.55 36.76 30.93
CA ASP A 30 -1.98 38.02 30.44
C ASP A 30 -0.99 37.76 29.30
N LYS A 31 -0.12 36.77 29.45
CA LYS A 31 0.88 36.47 28.42
C LYS A 31 0.26 35.89 27.14
N ILE A 32 -0.79 35.09 27.25
CA ILE A 32 -1.54 34.58 26.08
C ILE A 32 -2.13 35.74 25.28
N ILE A 33 -2.73 36.72 25.97
CA ILE A 33 -3.36 37.88 25.34
C ILE A 33 -2.30 38.81 24.72
N GLU A 34 -1.19 39.04 25.42
CA GLU A 34 -0.05 39.83 24.94
C GLU A 34 0.57 39.24 23.66
N CYS A 35 0.76 37.92 23.63
CA CYS A 35 1.41 37.23 22.51
C CYS A 35 0.48 36.96 21.31
N ARG A 36 -0.84 37.14 21.45
CA ARG A 36 -1.80 36.83 20.37
C ARG A 36 -2.68 38.04 20.03
N PRO A 37 -2.19 38.96 19.19
CA PRO A 37 -2.93 40.16 18.79
C PRO A 37 -4.29 39.86 18.15
N ALA A 38 -4.42 38.72 17.48
CA ALA A 38 -5.68 38.28 16.86
C ALA A 38 -6.84 38.21 17.87
N ILE A 39 -6.61 37.67 19.08
CA ILE A 39 -7.64 37.58 20.12
C ILE A 39 -8.16 38.97 20.47
N ARG A 40 -7.24 39.93 20.65
CA ARG A 40 -7.59 41.31 20.97
C ARG A 40 -8.28 42.01 19.81
N ASN A 41 -7.86 41.77 18.57
CA ASN A 41 -8.47 42.34 17.37
C ASN A 41 -9.90 41.83 17.14
N ASP A 42 -10.13 40.53 17.33
CA ASP A 42 -11.44 39.90 17.22
C ASP A 42 -12.37 40.40 18.33
N TRP A 43 -11.86 40.47 19.57
CA TRP A 43 -12.59 41.05 20.70
C TRP A 43 -12.96 42.52 20.46
N ASN A 44 -12.02 43.35 19.99
CA ASN A 44 -12.28 44.75 19.66
C ASN A 44 -13.33 44.89 18.55
N SER A 45 -13.40 43.95 17.62
CA SER A 45 -14.41 43.93 16.56
C SER A 45 -15.78 43.54 17.10
N TYR A 46 -15.84 42.55 17.99
CA TYR A 46 -17.06 42.18 18.72
C TYR A 46 -17.58 43.31 19.60
N SER A 47 -16.69 43.95 20.38
CA SER A 47 -17.02 45.08 21.25
C SER A 47 -17.60 46.27 20.45
N ARG A 48 -17.01 46.61 19.29
CA ARG A 48 -17.55 47.63 18.38
C ARG A 48 -18.93 47.26 17.82
N ALA A 49 -19.15 46.00 17.46
CA ALA A 49 -20.46 45.52 16.99
C ALA A 49 -21.51 45.65 18.10
N MET A 50 -21.16 45.29 19.34
CA MET A 50 -22.06 45.42 20.49
C MET A 50 -22.34 46.89 20.86
N GLY A 51 -21.35 47.78 20.74
CA GLY A 51 -21.57 49.23 20.86
C GLY A 51 -22.57 49.77 19.82
N THR A 52 -22.53 49.22 18.59
CA THR A 52 -23.52 49.57 17.55
C THR A 52 -24.93 49.09 17.94
N ALA A 53 -25.05 47.88 18.50
CA ALA A 53 -26.31 47.36 19.01
C ALA A 53 -26.85 48.16 20.21
N GLN A 54 -25.98 48.70 21.06
CA GLN A 54 -26.36 49.59 22.15
C GLN A 54 -26.97 50.91 21.65
N HIS A 55 -26.43 51.48 20.56
CA HIS A 55 -26.95 52.71 19.98
C HIS A 55 -28.29 52.51 19.26
N ASN A 56 -28.55 51.33 18.69
CA ASN A 56 -29.81 51.00 18.00
C ASN A 56 -30.41 49.64 18.41
N PRO A 57 -30.89 49.47 19.66
CA PRO A 57 -31.33 48.17 20.19
C PRO A 57 -32.50 47.56 19.41
N ALA A 58 -33.42 48.42 18.94
CA ALA A 58 -34.63 48.01 18.23
C ALA A 58 -34.35 47.25 16.92
N GLN A 59 -33.21 47.50 16.24
CA GLN A 59 -32.84 46.79 15.02
C GLN A 59 -32.48 45.31 15.27
N PHE A 60 -32.14 44.97 16.52
CA PHE A 60 -31.74 43.62 16.92
C PHE A 60 -32.83 42.90 17.73
N GLY A 61 -34.02 43.50 17.85
CA GLY A 61 -35.14 42.91 18.58
C GLY A 61 -34.97 42.90 20.10
N VAL A 62 -34.17 43.82 20.66
CA VAL A 62 -33.86 43.91 22.10
C VAL A 62 -34.13 45.33 22.61
N THR A 63 -34.54 45.48 23.86
CA THR A 63 -34.70 46.79 24.51
C THR A 63 -33.36 47.34 25.04
N ALA A 64 -33.27 48.65 25.27
CA ALA A 64 -32.07 49.28 25.83
C ALA A 64 -31.73 48.76 27.25
N GLU A 65 -32.74 48.39 28.04
CA GLU A 65 -32.55 47.86 29.39
C GLU A 65 -32.02 46.42 29.37
N GLU A 66 -32.45 45.60 28.41
CA GLU A 66 -31.99 44.21 28.26
C GLU A 66 -30.55 44.11 27.75
N ILE A 67 -30.08 45.06 26.93
CA ILE A 67 -28.71 45.03 26.39
C ILE A 67 -27.67 45.62 27.35
N HIS A 68 -28.08 46.49 28.28
CA HIS A 68 -27.17 47.20 29.18
C HIS A 68 -26.30 46.29 30.07
N PRO A 69 -26.83 45.22 30.72
CA PRO A 69 -26.01 44.29 31.51
C PRO A 69 -24.91 43.62 30.69
N LEU A 70 -25.20 43.31 29.42
CA LEU A 70 -24.23 42.69 28.51
C LEU A 70 -23.10 43.67 28.18
N ILE A 71 -23.41 44.93 27.87
CA ILE A 71 -22.40 45.97 27.59
C ILE A 71 -21.51 46.21 28.81
N THR A 72 -22.08 46.32 30.00
CA THR A 72 -21.32 46.46 31.25
C THR A 72 -20.41 45.27 31.48
N THR A 73 -20.89 44.06 31.18
CA THR A 73 -20.08 42.83 31.27
C THR A 73 -18.91 42.85 30.27
N ILE A 74 -19.16 43.27 29.02
CA ILE A 74 -18.12 43.39 27.98
C ILE A 74 -17.06 44.40 28.39
N ALA A 75 -17.44 45.57 28.89
CA ALA A 75 -16.50 46.58 29.40
C ALA A 75 -15.68 46.06 30.59
N THR A 76 -16.29 45.27 31.47
CA THR A 76 -15.60 44.63 32.59
C THR A 76 -14.56 43.61 32.10
N ILE A 77 -14.92 42.75 31.15
CA ILE A 77 -13.99 41.77 30.56
C ILE A 77 -12.86 42.48 29.81
N ASP A 78 -13.17 43.56 29.10
CA ASP A 78 -12.18 44.34 28.35
C ASP A 78 -11.10 44.91 29.28
N THR A 79 -11.52 45.53 30.39
CA THR A 79 -10.63 46.16 31.37
C THR A 79 -9.87 45.14 32.23
N GLN A 80 -10.52 44.07 32.68
CA GLN A 80 -9.92 43.13 33.63
C GLN A 80 -9.13 42.00 32.97
N VAL A 81 -9.53 41.54 31.79
CA VAL A 81 -8.95 40.36 31.11
C VAL A 81 -8.26 40.78 29.82
N MET A 82 -8.97 41.37 28.86
CA MET A 82 -8.44 41.63 27.51
C MET A 82 -7.37 42.73 27.46
N ALA A 83 -7.28 43.57 28.50
CA ALA A 83 -6.17 44.50 28.69
C ALA A 83 -4.82 43.80 28.95
N GLY A 84 -4.83 42.51 29.34
CA GLY A 84 -3.63 41.74 29.66
C GLY A 84 -2.91 42.21 30.93
N ASN A 85 -3.68 42.73 31.89
CA ASN A 85 -3.19 43.31 33.15
C ASN A 85 -3.76 42.59 34.38
N GLY A 86 -4.20 41.33 34.27
CA GLY A 86 -4.81 40.59 35.37
C GLY A 86 -3.90 40.51 36.60
N LEU A 87 -2.62 40.16 36.41
CA LEU A 87 -1.64 40.13 37.49
C LEU A 87 -1.40 41.52 38.08
N ARG A 88 -1.34 42.54 37.20
CA ARG A 88 -1.13 43.93 37.58
C ARG A 88 -2.26 44.48 38.44
N ASN A 89 -3.49 44.26 38.00
CA ASN A 89 -4.69 44.60 38.75
C ASN A 89 -4.69 43.93 40.13
N CYS A 90 -4.17 42.71 40.25
CA CYS A 90 -4.08 42.02 41.54
C CYS A 90 -3.11 42.67 42.54
N TYR A 91 -1.93 43.16 42.12
CA TYR A 91 -1.00 43.78 43.06
C TYR A 91 -1.21 45.29 43.24
N GLU A 92 -1.91 45.98 42.32
CA GLU A 92 -2.27 47.40 42.44
C GLU A 92 -3.59 47.65 43.19
N GLN A 93 -4.49 46.65 43.29
CA GLN A 93 -5.73 46.81 44.05
C GLN A 93 -5.49 46.91 45.55
N SER A 94 -6.33 47.68 46.24
CA SER A 94 -6.32 47.78 47.71
C SER A 94 -7.07 46.61 48.34
N TYR A 95 -6.45 46.02 49.36
CA TYR A 95 -7.05 44.99 50.21
C TYR A 95 -7.34 45.51 51.63
N GLY A 96 -7.36 46.83 51.82
CA GLY A 96 -7.69 47.48 53.08
C GLY A 96 -6.58 47.35 54.12
N GLU A 97 -6.88 46.79 55.29
CA GLU A 97 -5.92 46.67 56.41
C GLU A 97 -4.69 45.82 56.07
N LEU A 98 -4.76 44.98 55.03
CA LEU A 98 -3.66 44.13 54.59
C LEU A 98 -2.51 44.94 53.97
N ASP A 99 -2.81 46.06 53.32
CA ASP A 99 -1.86 46.82 52.48
C ASP A 99 -0.66 47.31 53.32
N ASP A 100 -0.89 47.63 54.61
CA ASP A 100 0.12 48.13 55.56
C ASP A 100 0.63 47.09 56.57
N ASP A 101 0.16 45.83 56.51
CA ASP A 101 0.55 44.79 57.47
C ASP A 101 1.98 44.25 57.22
N LYS A 102 2.95 44.90 57.85
CA LYS A 102 4.37 44.51 57.83
C LYS A 102 4.62 43.09 58.32
N LYS A 103 3.81 42.57 59.26
CA LYS A 103 3.97 41.19 59.77
C LYS A 103 3.48 40.19 58.73
N PHE A 104 2.38 40.48 58.04
CA PHE A 104 1.91 39.68 56.92
C PHE A 104 2.91 39.68 55.76
N ALA A 105 3.43 40.84 55.36
CA ALA A 105 4.47 40.96 54.34
C ALA A 105 5.74 40.15 54.70
N ALA A 106 6.21 40.24 55.95
CA ALA A 106 7.36 39.47 56.43
C ALA A 106 7.14 37.95 56.39
N ARG A 107 5.91 37.49 56.66
CA ARG A 107 5.53 36.07 56.55
C ARG A 107 5.53 35.61 55.10
N MET A 108 4.95 36.39 54.19
CA MET A 108 4.98 36.09 52.75
C MET A 108 6.42 35.97 52.26
N ARG A 109 7.28 36.91 52.63
CA ARG A 109 8.72 36.88 52.33
C ARG A 109 9.40 35.59 52.80
N ALA A 110 9.15 35.18 54.04
CA ALA A 110 9.71 33.94 54.60
C ALA A 110 9.18 32.70 53.87
N ALA A 111 7.89 32.68 53.52
CA ALA A 111 7.29 31.62 52.74
C ALA A 111 7.90 31.52 51.33
N ILE A 112 8.12 32.64 50.62
CA ILE A 112 8.76 32.65 49.30
C ILE A 112 10.17 32.04 49.38
N ILE A 113 10.96 32.39 50.40
CA ILE A 113 12.30 31.81 50.61
C ILE A 113 12.21 30.30 50.86
N ASP A 114 11.30 29.86 51.72
CA ASP A 114 11.11 28.44 52.02
C ASP A 114 10.65 27.66 50.76
N ILE A 115 9.74 28.23 49.95
CA ILE A 115 9.28 27.63 48.68
C ILE A 115 10.43 27.56 47.67
N TYR A 116 11.21 28.64 47.52
CA TYR A 116 12.36 28.69 46.63
C TYR A 116 13.44 27.67 47.03
N ASN A 117 13.78 27.59 48.31
CA ASN A 117 14.79 26.64 48.80
C ASN A 117 14.35 25.18 48.59
N GLN A 118 13.05 24.88 48.77
CA GLN A 118 12.51 23.56 48.44
C GLN A 118 12.59 23.26 46.95
N TRP A 119 12.28 24.25 46.11
CA TRP A 119 12.39 24.13 44.66
C TRP A 119 13.84 23.96 44.21
N GLU A 120 14.78 24.74 44.75
CA GLU A 120 16.21 24.68 44.40
C GLU A 120 16.82 23.32 44.80
N ARG A 121 16.50 22.82 45.99
CA ARG A 121 16.93 21.47 46.41
C ARG A 121 16.33 20.37 45.53
N ALA A 122 15.07 20.52 45.12
CA ALA A 122 14.45 19.57 44.20
C ALA A 122 15.12 19.64 42.81
N ALA A 123 15.42 20.84 42.33
CA ALA A 123 16.12 21.10 41.07
C ALA A 123 17.57 20.61 41.04
N ASP A 124 18.23 20.48 42.19
CA ASP A 124 19.57 19.90 42.29
C ASP A 124 19.58 18.37 42.25
N ASN A 125 18.56 17.74 42.83
CA ASN A 125 18.47 16.28 42.94
C ASN A 125 17.61 15.62 41.85
N ASP A 126 16.78 16.41 41.17
CA ASP A 126 15.78 15.99 40.21
C ASP A 126 15.55 17.11 39.16
N MET A 127 14.43 17.09 38.43
CA MET A 127 14.08 18.08 37.44
C MET A 127 13.52 19.37 38.08
N PRO A 128 13.98 20.55 37.62
CA PRO A 128 13.46 21.81 38.13
C PRO A 128 12.01 22.02 37.65
N ASP A 129 11.09 22.14 38.61
CA ASP A 129 9.66 22.35 38.31
C ASP A 129 9.42 23.77 37.79
N LYS A 130 9.09 23.87 36.50
CA LYS A 130 8.83 25.14 35.79
C LYS A 130 7.60 25.87 36.31
N TYR A 131 6.51 25.16 36.56
CA TYR A 131 5.27 25.77 37.03
C TYR A 131 5.47 26.33 38.45
N ARG A 132 6.13 25.54 39.31
CA ARG A 132 6.51 26.00 40.64
C ARG A 132 7.44 27.22 40.62
N LEU A 133 8.36 27.31 39.66
CA LEU A 133 9.17 28.52 39.48
C LEU A 133 8.30 29.74 39.10
N MET A 134 7.33 29.57 38.20
CA MET A 134 6.40 30.64 37.82
C MET A 134 5.54 31.12 39.01
N VAL A 135 5.11 30.20 39.88
CA VAL A 135 4.44 30.50 41.15
C VAL A 135 5.34 31.35 42.07
N ILE A 136 6.62 30.97 42.23
CA ILE A 136 7.59 31.72 43.02
C ILE A 136 7.79 33.13 42.45
N MET A 137 7.92 33.26 41.13
CA MET A 137 8.10 34.54 40.45
C MET A 137 6.90 35.46 40.63
N SER A 138 5.68 34.91 40.49
CA SER A 138 4.44 35.66 40.63
C SER A 138 4.24 36.15 42.08
N LEU A 139 4.53 35.30 43.07
CA LEU A 139 4.51 35.68 44.49
C LEU A 139 5.56 36.74 44.82
N PHE A 140 6.76 36.63 44.25
CA PHE A 140 7.82 37.62 44.44
C PHE A 140 7.43 38.99 43.88
N VAL A 141 6.90 39.05 42.66
CA VAL A 141 6.45 40.31 42.03
C VAL A 141 5.32 40.93 42.85
N PHE A 142 4.32 40.14 43.27
CA PHE A 142 3.25 40.61 44.14
C PHE A 142 3.81 41.19 45.46
N PHE A 143 4.70 40.46 46.14
CA PHE A 143 5.31 40.92 47.39
C PHE A 143 6.05 42.26 47.23
N GLN A 144 6.81 42.42 46.14
CA GLN A 144 7.60 43.62 45.90
C GLN A 144 6.74 44.83 45.54
N LEU A 145 5.73 44.64 44.68
CA LEU A 145 4.94 45.74 44.12
C LEU A 145 3.75 46.13 45.01
N HIS A 146 3.05 45.17 45.62
CA HIS A 146 1.89 45.46 46.45
C HIS A 146 2.28 46.17 47.76
N PHE A 147 3.27 45.65 48.48
CA PHE A 147 3.75 46.26 49.72
C PHE A 147 4.75 47.41 49.51
N ALA A 148 5.10 47.72 48.24
CA ALA A 148 6.13 48.70 47.87
C ALA A 148 7.49 48.50 48.59
N ILE A 149 7.85 47.25 48.93
CA ILE A 149 9.08 46.91 49.64
C ILE A 149 10.20 46.64 48.63
N THR A 150 11.30 47.40 48.66
CA THR A 150 12.48 47.10 47.84
C THR A 150 13.40 46.06 48.48
N ASP A 151 13.08 44.77 48.40
CA ASP A 151 13.93 43.69 48.92
C ASP A 151 14.90 43.12 47.87
N ASN A 152 16.03 43.81 47.73
CA ASN A 152 17.11 43.39 46.84
C ASN A 152 17.75 42.04 47.24
N LYS A 153 17.65 41.61 48.51
CA LYS A 153 18.21 40.31 48.96
C LYS A 153 17.35 39.17 48.47
N LEU A 154 16.03 39.27 48.64
CA LEU A 154 15.09 38.27 48.11
C LEU A 154 15.17 38.21 46.58
N GLY A 155 15.21 39.37 45.92
CA GLY A 155 15.38 39.46 44.48
C GLY A 155 16.63 38.72 43.98
N LYS A 156 17.78 38.88 44.65
CA LYS A 156 19.01 38.13 44.34
C LYS A 156 18.88 36.61 44.52
N ILE A 157 18.11 36.15 45.50
CA ILE A 157 17.87 34.72 45.72
C ILE A 157 17.06 34.16 44.56
N VAL A 158 15.90 34.75 44.28
CA VAL A 158 14.99 34.30 43.21
C VAL A 158 15.65 34.41 41.83
N TRP A 159 16.48 35.44 41.61
CA TRP A 159 17.22 35.61 40.36
C TRP A 159 18.16 34.45 40.04
N LYS A 160 18.71 33.73 41.03
CA LYS A 160 19.60 32.58 40.79
C LYS A 160 18.94 31.43 40.04
N SER A 161 17.60 31.42 39.95
CA SER A 161 16.84 30.46 39.15
C SER A 161 17.30 30.37 37.70
N HIS A 162 17.84 31.44 37.09
CA HIS A 162 18.38 31.41 35.73
C HIS A 162 19.48 30.35 35.53
N LYS A 163 20.18 29.95 36.59
CA LYS A 163 21.22 28.90 36.50
C LYS A 163 20.65 27.50 36.28
N LYS A 164 19.37 27.31 36.60
CA LYS A 164 18.66 26.02 36.48
C LYS A 164 17.66 26.04 35.34
N ILE A 165 16.88 27.13 35.23
CA ILE A 165 15.92 27.35 34.17
C ILE A 165 16.12 28.78 33.65
N ILE A 166 16.69 28.89 32.45
CA ILE A 166 16.81 30.17 31.74
C ILE A 166 15.48 30.53 31.08
N ALA A 167 14.89 29.59 30.35
CA ALA A 167 13.66 29.76 29.59
C ALA A 167 12.89 28.44 29.53
N PHE A 168 11.57 28.51 29.40
CA PHE A 168 10.75 27.32 29.14
C PHE A 168 9.46 27.65 28.41
N HIS A 169 8.91 26.62 27.76
CA HIS A 169 7.62 26.67 27.11
C HIS A 169 6.48 26.76 28.14
N MET A 170 5.61 27.76 27.98
CA MET A 170 4.47 27.99 28.87
C MET A 170 3.21 27.30 28.34
N ILE A 171 2.60 27.85 27.28
CA ILE A 171 1.37 27.35 26.66
C ILE A 171 1.47 27.58 25.15
N GLY A 172 1.09 26.57 24.35
CA GLY A 172 1.02 26.69 22.88
C GLY A 172 2.40 26.83 22.21
N ASP A 173 2.70 28.02 21.73
CA ASP A 173 3.95 28.44 21.09
C ASP A 173 4.72 29.49 21.93
N ILE A 174 4.20 29.83 23.11
CA ILE A 174 4.72 30.92 23.95
C ILE A 174 5.91 30.43 24.78
N LEU A 175 7.08 30.97 24.49
CA LEU A 175 8.27 30.84 25.34
C LEU A 175 8.24 31.91 26.43
N TRP A 176 8.56 31.53 27.67
CA TRP A 176 8.64 32.44 28.80
C TRP A 176 10.01 32.40 29.46
N ILE A 177 10.54 33.58 29.73
CA ILE A 177 11.86 33.80 30.35
C ILE A 177 11.62 34.42 31.73
N PRO A 178 11.77 33.67 32.84
CA PRO A 178 11.40 34.13 34.18
C PRO A 178 12.12 35.42 34.61
N CYS A 179 13.43 35.48 34.41
CA CYS A 179 14.22 36.65 34.79
C CYS A 179 13.95 37.88 33.89
N GLU A 180 13.54 37.68 32.64
CA GLU A 180 13.08 38.79 31.79
C GLU A 180 11.77 39.38 32.31
N PHE A 181 10.83 38.52 32.70
CA PHE A 181 9.60 38.94 33.35
C PHE A 181 9.89 39.74 34.64
N MET A 182 10.81 39.29 35.48
CA MET A 182 11.24 40.06 36.65
C MET A 182 11.83 41.42 36.27
N MET A 183 12.64 41.51 35.21
CA MET A 183 13.21 42.78 34.75
C MET A 183 12.14 43.76 34.26
N ARG A 184 11.06 43.24 33.66
CA ARG A 184 9.94 44.03 33.15
C ARG A 184 9.08 44.58 34.29
N GLU A 185 8.66 43.72 35.22
CA GLU A 185 7.75 44.11 36.31
C GLU A 185 8.48 44.84 37.45
N VAL A 186 9.74 44.50 37.72
CA VAL A 186 10.55 45.09 38.79
C VAL A 186 11.88 45.62 38.22
N PRO A 187 11.89 46.76 37.49
CA PRO A 187 13.10 47.26 36.83
C PRO A 187 14.28 47.51 37.76
N ALA A 188 14.02 47.85 39.03
CA ALA A 188 15.04 48.07 40.06
C ALA A 188 15.92 46.83 40.30
N ILE A 189 15.45 45.61 39.99
CA ILE A 189 16.19 44.37 40.18
C ILE A 189 17.49 44.33 39.37
N VAL A 190 17.51 44.97 38.21
CA VAL A 190 18.66 45.01 37.29
C VAL A 190 19.89 45.61 37.95
N ASN A 191 19.68 46.58 38.84
CA ASN A 191 20.77 47.23 39.59
C ASN A 191 21.23 46.40 40.79
N ALA A 192 20.42 45.44 41.24
CA ALA A 192 20.74 44.59 42.38
C ALA A 192 21.53 43.32 41.99
N VAL A 193 21.38 42.82 40.76
CA VAL A 193 21.98 41.53 40.31
C VAL A 193 23.26 41.74 39.49
N ASP A 194 23.96 40.65 39.15
CA ASP A 194 25.21 40.73 38.39
C ASP A 194 24.97 41.11 36.92
N LYS A 195 25.77 42.06 36.38
CA LYS A 195 25.60 42.56 35.02
C LYS A 195 25.74 41.48 33.93
N LYS A 196 26.55 40.43 34.19
CA LYS A 196 26.77 39.33 33.24
C LYS A 196 25.51 38.48 33.08
N SER A 197 24.81 38.14 34.16
CA SER A 197 23.55 37.39 34.09
C SER A 197 22.43 38.22 33.46
N VAL A 198 22.39 39.54 33.68
CA VAL A 198 21.47 40.43 32.95
C VAL A 198 21.75 40.44 31.46
N GLN A 199 23.02 40.55 31.06
CA GLN A 199 23.43 40.45 29.65
C GLN A 199 23.08 39.09 29.06
N LEU A 200 23.29 38.00 29.80
CA LEU A 200 22.89 36.65 29.39
C LEU A 200 21.38 36.59 29.13
N VAL A 201 20.53 37.06 30.05
CA VAL A 201 19.06 37.04 29.87
C VAL A 201 18.61 37.89 28.68
N LYS A 202 19.22 39.06 28.46
CA LYS A 202 18.95 39.89 27.28
C LYS A 202 19.39 39.20 25.98
N HIS A 203 20.58 38.62 25.98
CA HIS A 203 21.12 37.87 24.84
C HIS A 203 20.30 36.61 24.52
N VAL A 204 19.75 35.94 25.54
CA VAL A 204 18.81 34.82 25.36
C VAL A 204 17.57 35.26 24.59
N ARG A 205 17.06 36.48 24.84
CA ARG A 205 15.93 37.03 24.09
C ARG A 205 16.29 37.42 22.66
N GLU A 206 17.47 37.99 22.46
CA GLU A 206 17.91 38.60 21.20
C GLU A 206 18.56 37.59 20.22
N THR A 207 19.19 36.52 20.71
CA THR A 207 20.16 35.72 19.92
C THR A 207 20.06 34.19 20.11
N LEU A 208 19.35 33.69 21.13
CA LEU A 208 19.16 32.24 21.37
C LEU A 208 18.44 31.50 20.22
N MET A 209 17.69 32.25 19.42
CA MET A 209 16.77 31.69 18.44
C MET A 209 17.44 30.97 17.26
N ALA A 210 18.71 31.26 16.97
CA ALA A 210 19.45 30.59 15.90
C ALA A 210 20.62 29.71 16.42
N GLU A 211 21.55 30.27 17.19
CA GLU A 211 22.87 29.63 17.46
C GLU A 211 22.85 28.56 18.57
N GLN A 212 22.02 28.71 19.61
CA GLN A 212 21.94 27.71 20.70
C GLN A 212 20.91 26.61 20.42
N SER A 213 20.06 26.79 19.41
CA SER A 213 19.03 25.80 19.03
C SER A 213 19.63 24.45 18.62
N ASP A 214 20.80 24.45 17.99
CA ASP A 214 21.50 23.23 17.60
C ASP A 214 22.07 22.50 18.82
N GLY A 215 22.70 23.22 19.75
CA GLY A 215 23.22 22.63 20.99
C GLY A 215 22.13 21.98 21.84
N MET A 216 20.98 22.63 21.98
CA MET A 216 19.83 22.09 22.72
C MET A 216 19.20 20.88 22.01
N LEU A 217 19.23 20.86 20.67
CA LEU A 217 18.80 19.70 19.91
C LEU A 217 19.77 18.52 20.09
N GLU A 218 21.08 18.75 20.04
CA GLU A 218 22.07 17.70 20.35
C GLU A 218 21.92 17.17 21.78
N GLU A 219 21.65 18.05 22.74
CA GLU A 219 21.34 17.63 24.11
C GLU A 219 20.09 16.75 24.14
N ALA A 220 19.00 17.13 23.46
CA ALA A 220 17.78 16.30 23.40
C ALA A 220 18.03 14.92 22.78
N ILE A 221 18.87 14.85 21.74
CA ILE A 221 19.27 13.59 21.10
C ILE A 221 20.11 12.73 22.03
N SER A 222 20.96 13.32 22.86
CA SER A 222 21.79 12.56 23.82
C SER A 222 20.96 11.75 24.82
N TYR A 223 19.70 12.10 25.02
CA TYR A 223 18.75 11.34 25.84
C TYR A 223 18.05 10.19 25.10
N VAL A 224 18.12 10.10 23.77
CA VAL A 224 17.52 8.99 22.99
C VAL A 224 18.05 7.62 23.41
N PRO A 225 19.37 7.38 23.54
CA PRO A 225 19.88 6.10 24.03
C PRO A 225 19.41 5.78 25.45
N SER A 226 19.32 6.80 26.32
CA SER A 226 18.79 6.65 27.68
C SER A 226 17.32 6.26 27.69
N ALA A 227 16.53 6.80 26.75
CA ALA A 227 15.14 6.41 26.53
C ALA A 227 15.07 4.94 26.10
N GLU A 228 15.82 4.52 25.08
CA GLU A 228 15.84 3.14 24.58
C GLU A 228 16.26 2.11 25.65
N GLU A 229 17.28 2.44 26.46
CA GLU A 229 17.69 1.64 27.61
C GLU A 229 16.55 1.51 28.63
N TRP A 230 15.88 2.63 28.95
CA TRP A 230 14.73 2.65 29.84
C TRP A 230 13.58 1.79 29.30
N GLN A 231 13.28 1.89 28.00
CA GLN A 231 12.23 1.09 27.35
C GLN A 231 12.52 -0.40 27.51
N THR A 232 13.77 -0.81 27.34
CA THR A 232 14.20 -2.21 27.47
C THR A 232 14.03 -2.70 28.91
N LYS A 233 14.47 -1.91 29.90
CA LYS A 233 14.30 -2.22 31.33
C LYS A 233 12.82 -2.33 31.72
N MET A 234 11.99 -1.40 31.25
CA MET A 234 10.56 -1.39 31.55
C MET A 234 9.83 -2.58 30.93
N ARG A 235 10.16 -2.96 29.68
CA ARG A 235 9.62 -4.17 29.05
C ARG A 235 10.06 -5.44 29.77
N ALA A 236 11.28 -5.49 30.29
CA ALA A 236 11.75 -6.62 31.10
C ALA A 236 10.93 -6.76 32.39
N GLU A 237 10.65 -5.64 33.07
CA GLU A 237 9.78 -5.64 34.26
C GLU A 237 8.36 -6.09 33.92
N VAL A 238 7.77 -5.67 32.79
CA VAL A 238 6.44 -6.13 32.37
C VAL A 238 6.40 -7.64 32.11
N ARG A 239 7.48 -8.21 31.56
CA ARG A 239 7.58 -9.66 31.26
C ARG A 239 7.88 -10.53 32.48
N ARG A 240 8.23 -9.93 33.62
CA ARG A 240 8.52 -10.66 34.86
C ARG A 240 7.28 -11.41 35.35
N LYS A 241 7.42 -12.73 35.57
CA LYS A 241 6.35 -13.62 36.04
C LYS A 241 6.24 -13.75 37.56
N GLU A 242 7.33 -13.48 38.29
CA GLU A 242 7.36 -13.57 39.74
C GLU A 242 6.54 -12.46 40.42
N PRO A 243 5.92 -12.73 41.59
CA PRO A 243 5.26 -11.71 42.37
C PRO A 243 6.28 -10.65 42.83
N ARG A 244 5.87 -9.37 42.82
CA ARG A 244 6.70 -8.25 43.26
C ARG A 244 6.50 -8.02 44.76
N ASP A 245 7.59 -7.92 45.49
CA ASP A 245 7.56 -7.44 46.88
C ASP A 245 7.52 -5.90 46.93
N ALA A 246 7.52 -5.34 48.14
CA ALA A 246 7.49 -3.89 48.33
C ALA A 246 8.75 -3.19 47.76
N ALA A 247 9.92 -3.81 47.89
CA ALA A 247 11.17 -3.25 47.40
C ALA A 247 11.23 -3.20 45.87
N ALA A 248 10.79 -4.28 45.20
CA ALA A 248 10.65 -4.32 43.74
C ALA A 248 9.61 -3.30 43.25
N SER A 249 8.49 -3.16 43.96
CA SER A 249 7.46 -2.17 43.62
C SER A 249 7.96 -0.73 43.70
N LEU A 250 8.78 -0.41 44.72
CA LEU A 250 9.47 0.88 44.81
C LEU A 250 10.46 1.10 43.65
N ALA A 251 11.24 0.07 43.29
CA ALA A 251 12.17 0.17 42.17
C ALA A 251 11.45 0.47 40.84
N VAL A 252 10.28 -0.15 40.61
CA VAL A 252 9.43 0.13 39.44
C VAL A 252 8.86 1.55 39.49
N ALA A 253 8.44 2.03 40.67
CA ALA A 253 7.96 3.40 40.84
C ALA A 253 9.05 4.44 40.53
N GLU A 254 10.30 4.20 40.94
CA GLU A 254 11.45 5.03 40.57
C GLU A 254 11.77 4.94 39.06
N LEU A 255 11.67 3.75 38.47
CA LEU A 255 11.82 3.57 37.03
C LEU A 255 10.76 4.35 36.24
N MET A 256 9.52 4.37 36.72
CA MET A 256 8.43 5.15 36.15
C MET A 256 8.73 6.66 36.19
N LEU A 257 9.21 7.18 37.32
CA LEU A 257 9.66 8.58 37.42
C LEU A 257 10.82 8.87 36.48
N LYS A 258 11.81 7.97 36.36
CA LYS A 258 12.94 8.13 35.43
C LYS A 258 12.45 8.26 33.99
N GLY A 259 11.50 7.42 33.55
CA GLY A 259 10.91 7.51 32.21
C GLY A 259 10.19 8.85 31.97
N ALA A 260 9.40 9.30 32.96
CA ALA A 260 8.72 10.58 32.90
C ALA A 260 9.70 11.77 32.80
N ARG A 261 10.82 11.72 33.53
CA ARG A 261 11.88 12.75 33.46
C ARG A 261 12.56 12.80 32.10
N ILE A 262 12.92 11.65 31.53
CA ILE A 262 13.54 11.59 30.20
C ILE A 262 12.59 12.20 29.16
N ALA A 263 11.32 11.81 29.18
CA ALA A 263 10.31 12.37 28.28
C ALA A 263 10.14 13.89 28.48
N ASP A 264 10.10 14.37 29.74
CA ASP A 264 9.99 15.79 30.04
C ASP A 264 11.18 16.59 29.50
N ILE A 265 12.41 16.13 29.72
CA ILE A 265 13.63 16.80 29.22
C ILE A 265 13.58 16.89 27.69
N MET A 266 13.38 15.76 27.01
CA MET A 266 13.33 15.70 25.55
C MET A 266 12.23 16.60 24.98
N CYS A 267 11.02 16.54 25.55
CA CYS A 267 9.89 17.36 25.13
C CYS A 267 10.15 18.85 25.38
N SER A 268 10.78 19.19 26.51
CA SER A 268 11.11 20.56 26.89
C SER A 268 12.12 21.20 25.96
N LEU A 269 13.24 20.51 25.71
CA LEU A 269 14.29 20.97 24.82
C LEU A 269 13.73 21.14 23.42
N LEU A 270 12.97 20.15 22.92
CA LEU A 270 12.37 20.22 21.59
C LEU A 270 11.38 21.38 21.45
N ARG A 271 10.54 21.64 22.46
CA ARG A 271 9.64 22.81 22.47
C ARG A 271 10.41 24.13 22.43
N ILE A 272 11.55 24.23 23.11
CA ILE A 272 12.39 25.43 23.06
C ILE A 272 13.00 25.58 21.66
N VAL A 273 13.56 24.51 21.09
CA VAL A 273 14.17 24.51 19.75
C VAL A 273 13.15 24.86 18.66
N LEU A 274 11.92 24.35 18.73
CA LEU A 274 10.91 24.64 17.70
C LEU A 274 10.37 26.06 17.80
N ASN A 275 10.14 26.56 19.01
CA ASN A 275 9.69 27.93 19.23
C ASN A 275 10.83 28.95 19.18
N SER A 276 12.07 28.50 18.93
CA SER A 276 13.18 29.39 18.66
C SER A 276 13.07 30.01 17.27
N TYR A 277 12.35 29.39 16.36
CA TYR A 277 12.12 29.92 15.01
C TYR A 277 10.92 30.87 14.99
N THR A 278 11.16 32.13 14.66
CA THR A 278 10.11 33.11 14.37
C THR A 278 9.78 33.09 12.88
N GLY A 279 8.87 32.20 12.46
CA GLY A 279 8.40 32.08 11.07
C GLY A 279 8.34 30.64 10.54
N PRO A 280 8.05 30.45 9.23
CA PRO A 280 7.99 29.12 8.62
C PRO A 280 9.34 28.42 8.75
N ILE A 281 9.33 27.18 9.23
CA ILE A 281 10.55 26.49 9.62
C ILE A 281 11.38 26.15 8.37
N ARG A 282 12.53 26.82 8.20
CA ARG A 282 13.54 26.43 7.21
C ARG A 282 14.63 25.66 7.93
N MET A 283 14.61 24.33 7.80
CA MET A 283 15.63 23.46 8.39
C MET A 283 16.19 22.47 7.37
N SER A 284 17.41 21.99 7.61
CA SER A 284 18.00 20.91 6.81
C SER A 284 17.30 19.57 7.10
N LYS A 285 17.29 18.65 6.12
CA LYS A 285 16.76 17.28 6.31
C LYS A 285 17.41 16.58 7.53
N ALA A 286 18.72 16.76 7.73
CA ALA A 286 19.44 16.18 8.86
C ALA A 286 18.91 16.68 10.22
N LYS A 287 18.59 17.97 10.34
CA LYS A 287 18.01 18.55 11.54
C LYS A 287 16.58 18.04 11.79
N ALA A 288 15.77 17.92 10.74
CA ALA A 288 14.43 17.34 10.83
C ALA A 288 14.45 15.88 11.33
N TYR A 289 15.36 15.06 10.80
CA TYR A 289 15.45 13.64 11.19
C TYR A 289 15.81 13.45 12.66
N LYS A 290 16.69 14.31 13.17
CA LYS A 290 17.02 14.37 14.59
C LYS A 290 15.80 14.69 15.45
N MET A 291 15.00 15.69 15.05
CA MET A 291 13.75 16.02 15.75
C MET A 291 12.72 14.89 15.70
N PHE A 292 12.58 14.21 14.56
CA PHE A 292 11.69 13.06 14.43
C PHE A 292 12.07 11.93 15.39
N SER A 293 13.36 11.60 15.49
CA SER A 293 13.85 10.58 16.43
C SER A 293 13.49 10.92 17.88
N VAL A 294 13.62 12.19 18.27
CA VAL A 294 13.24 12.67 19.61
C VAL A 294 11.72 12.53 19.83
N ILE A 295 10.88 12.95 18.87
CA ILE A 295 9.41 12.84 18.95
C ILE A 295 8.97 11.37 19.06
N GLU A 296 9.53 10.51 18.19
CA GLU A 296 9.24 9.08 18.17
C GLU A 296 9.57 8.43 19.51
N ASN A 297 10.70 8.79 20.13
CA ASN A 297 11.09 8.26 21.43
C ASN A 297 10.26 8.78 22.61
N ILE A 298 9.85 10.06 22.60
CA ILE A 298 8.88 10.59 23.58
C ILE A 298 7.59 9.76 23.53
N LYS A 299 7.12 9.44 22.32
CA LYS A 299 5.91 8.63 22.12
C LYS A 299 6.10 7.14 22.36
N ALA A 300 7.30 6.60 22.16
CA ALA A 300 7.64 5.25 22.58
C ALA A 300 7.52 5.09 24.11
N ILE A 301 8.00 6.08 24.88
CA ILE A 301 7.82 6.11 26.34
C ILE A 301 6.33 6.13 26.72
N SER A 302 5.55 7.01 26.08
CA SER A 302 4.09 7.10 26.27
C SER A 302 3.39 5.76 26.00
N HIS A 303 3.73 5.11 24.89
CA HIS A 303 3.15 3.83 24.50
C HIS A 303 3.46 2.73 25.53
N ILE A 304 4.69 2.66 26.03
CA ILE A 304 5.07 1.67 27.05
C ILE A 304 4.34 1.93 28.36
N PHE A 305 4.14 3.18 28.77
CA PHE A 305 3.29 3.48 29.94
C PHE A 305 1.85 2.98 29.77
N ALA A 306 1.28 3.12 28.57
CA ALA A 306 -0.05 2.60 28.27
C ALA A 306 -0.09 1.06 28.29
N GLU A 307 0.91 0.40 27.70
CA GLU A 307 1.03 -1.07 27.66
C GLU A 307 1.24 -1.66 29.06
N SER A 308 2.02 -0.98 29.90
CA SER A 308 2.36 -1.40 31.27
C SER A 308 1.41 -0.88 32.36
N ARG A 309 0.32 -0.20 31.99
CA ARG A 309 -0.62 0.50 32.90
C ARG A 309 -1.07 -0.34 34.09
N ARG A 310 -1.44 -1.61 33.86
CA ARG A 310 -1.94 -2.51 34.91
C ARG A 310 -0.88 -2.78 35.97
N MET A 311 0.31 -3.19 35.55
CA MET A 311 1.44 -3.45 36.43
C MET A 311 1.88 -2.19 37.17
N LEU A 312 1.91 -1.05 36.48
CA LEU A 312 2.27 0.22 37.10
C LEU A 312 1.29 0.62 38.20
N LEU A 313 -0.02 0.42 38.01
CA LEU A 313 -1.03 0.77 39.02
C LEU A 313 -0.80 -0.01 40.32
N GLU A 314 -0.53 -1.31 40.23
CA GLU A 314 -0.24 -2.18 41.38
C GLU A 314 1.04 -1.73 42.10
N CYS A 315 2.14 -1.53 41.37
CA CYS A 315 3.41 -1.09 41.94
C CYS A 315 3.29 0.31 42.59
N CYS A 316 2.54 1.22 41.98
CA CYS A 316 2.28 2.56 42.52
C CYS A 316 1.50 2.49 43.84
N GLN A 317 0.47 1.65 43.92
CA GLN A 317 -0.31 1.46 45.13
C GLN A 317 0.56 0.93 46.27
N MET A 318 1.43 -0.06 45.98
CA MET A 318 2.36 -0.60 46.97
C MET A 318 3.41 0.43 47.42
N ALA A 319 3.95 1.23 46.50
CA ALA A 319 4.87 2.31 46.81
C ALA A 319 4.21 3.40 47.70
N CYS A 320 2.98 3.80 47.36
CA CYS A 320 2.20 4.77 48.14
C CYS A 320 1.90 4.25 49.55
N LEU A 321 1.49 2.97 49.67
CA LEU A 321 1.27 2.32 50.95
C LEU A 321 2.54 2.36 51.82
N GLN A 322 3.70 2.05 51.24
CA GLN A 322 4.96 2.10 51.99
C GLN A 322 5.29 3.52 52.47
N TRP A 323 5.21 4.53 51.60
CA TRP A 323 5.47 5.92 52.00
C TRP A 323 4.49 6.43 53.04
N ARG A 324 3.22 6.00 52.98
CA ARG A 324 2.22 6.28 54.02
C ARG A 324 2.57 5.66 55.35
N CYS A 325 2.91 4.37 55.39
CA CYS A 325 3.28 3.70 56.64
C CYS A 325 4.47 4.40 57.32
N HIS A 326 5.46 4.83 56.55
CA HIS A 326 6.61 5.57 57.07
C HIS A 326 6.21 6.97 57.57
N SER A 327 5.35 7.68 56.83
CA SER A 327 4.82 8.99 57.23
C SER A 327 4.00 8.88 58.53
N LEU A 328 3.13 7.88 58.62
CA LEU A 328 2.33 7.58 59.81
C LEU A 328 3.21 7.31 61.02
N ALA A 329 4.28 6.52 60.88
CA ALA A 329 5.20 6.22 61.97
C ALA A 329 5.98 7.45 62.48
N LEU A 330 6.27 8.42 61.62
CA LEU A 330 6.91 9.68 62.02
C LEU A 330 5.91 10.62 62.72
N ILE A 331 4.70 10.74 62.16
CA ILE A 331 3.64 11.59 62.72
C ILE A 331 3.17 11.04 64.07
N ASP A 332 3.05 9.73 64.22
CA ASP A 332 2.62 9.10 65.47
C ASP A 332 3.63 9.30 66.60
N ARG A 333 4.93 9.19 66.29
CA ARG A 333 6.00 9.53 67.25
C ARG A 333 5.90 10.98 67.73
N ALA A 334 5.65 11.93 66.82
CA ALA A 334 5.45 13.32 67.20
C ALA A 334 4.16 13.54 68.00
N ARG A 335 3.07 12.84 67.66
CA ARG A 335 1.81 12.85 68.41
C ARG A 335 2.01 12.40 69.85
N LEU A 336 2.73 11.28 70.06
CA LEU A 336 3.02 10.75 71.39
C LEU A 336 3.87 11.75 72.20
N SER A 337 4.92 12.32 71.60
CA SER A 337 5.74 13.35 72.26
C SER A 337 4.94 14.60 72.64
N ALA A 338 4.03 15.06 71.78
CA ALA A 338 3.15 16.20 72.08
C ALA A 338 2.14 15.88 73.20
N ARG A 339 1.68 14.63 73.28
CA ARG A 339 0.80 14.17 74.36
C ARG A 339 1.55 14.08 75.69
N GLU A 340 2.79 13.59 75.68
CA GLU A 340 3.66 13.52 76.86
C GLU A 340 4.02 14.92 77.38
N SER A 341 4.16 15.92 76.50
CA SER A 341 4.39 17.32 76.89
C SER A 341 3.12 18.06 77.34
N GLY A 342 1.94 17.41 77.33
CA GLY A 342 0.66 18.01 77.74
C GLY A 342 -0.03 18.89 76.68
N ASP A 343 0.46 18.94 75.44
CA ASP A 343 -0.07 19.79 74.37
C ASP A 343 -1.20 19.09 73.60
N ILE A 344 -2.41 19.14 74.17
CA ILE A 344 -3.61 18.48 73.64
C ILE A 344 -3.95 18.97 72.22
N HIS A 345 -3.70 20.24 71.93
CA HIS A 345 -4.04 20.84 70.65
C HIS A 345 -3.14 20.36 69.52
N ARG A 346 -1.81 20.31 69.74
CA ARG A 346 -0.88 19.73 68.75
C ARG A 346 -1.12 18.24 68.58
N ALA A 347 -1.38 17.51 69.67
CA ALA A 347 -1.72 16.08 69.60
C ALA A 347 -2.99 15.83 68.76
N ALA A 348 -4.02 16.67 68.90
CA ALA A 348 -5.24 16.59 68.09
C ALA A 348 -4.99 16.90 66.61
N ALA A 349 -4.15 17.90 66.31
CA ALA A 349 -3.77 18.23 64.93
C ALA A 349 -3.00 17.08 64.25
N PHE A 350 -2.07 16.43 64.97
CA PHE A 350 -1.41 15.21 64.46
C PHE A 350 -2.38 14.04 64.27
N LEU A 351 -3.39 13.88 65.14
CA LEU A 351 -4.43 12.86 64.97
C LEU A 351 -5.22 13.07 63.67
N ILE A 352 -5.57 14.32 63.34
CA ILE A 352 -6.22 14.64 62.06
C ILE A 352 -5.33 14.25 60.88
N ALA A 353 -4.03 14.56 60.95
CA ALA A 353 -3.07 14.16 59.92
C ALA A 353 -2.98 12.64 59.75
N ILE A 354 -2.98 11.87 60.86
CA ILE A 354 -3.02 10.40 60.86
C ILE A 354 -4.29 9.89 60.19
N HIS A 355 -5.47 10.38 60.58
CA HIS A 355 -6.74 9.97 59.97
C HIS A 355 -6.79 10.23 58.47
N CYS A 356 -6.19 11.34 58.01
CA CYS A 356 -6.08 11.63 56.57
C CYS A 356 -5.21 10.61 55.81
N LEU A 357 -4.12 10.12 56.42
CA LEU A 357 -3.20 9.16 55.81
C LEU A 357 -3.61 7.69 55.97
N LEU A 358 -4.55 7.38 56.88
CA LEU A 358 -5.12 6.03 57.00
C LEU A 358 -6.09 5.71 55.85
N GLY A 359 -6.76 6.72 55.30
CA GLY A 359 -7.59 6.57 54.10
C GLY A 359 -6.77 6.47 52.80
N SER A 360 -7.44 6.13 51.69
CA SER A 360 -6.90 6.27 50.33
C SER A 360 -6.33 7.66 50.04
N GLU A 361 -5.26 7.68 49.26
CA GLU A 361 -4.53 8.87 48.85
C GLU A 361 -5.42 9.73 47.94
N SER A 362 -5.68 10.95 48.38
CA SER A 362 -6.33 11.95 47.53
C SER A 362 -5.72 13.31 47.78
N ARG A 363 -5.77 14.18 46.76
CA ARG A 363 -5.27 15.56 46.86
C ARG A 363 -5.90 16.30 48.04
N CYS A 364 -7.20 16.09 48.29
CA CYS A 364 -7.91 16.70 49.41
C CYS A 364 -7.38 16.21 50.76
N ARG A 365 -7.19 14.90 50.94
CA ARG A 365 -6.65 14.34 52.19
C ARG A 365 -5.20 14.76 52.44
N LEU A 366 -4.36 14.78 51.41
CA LEU A 366 -2.99 15.30 51.54
C LEU A 366 -2.98 16.80 51.84
N CYS A 367 -3.94 17.57 51.31
CA CYS A 367 -4.14 18.98 51.65
C CYS A 367 -4.46 19.16 53.13
N VAL A 368 -5.50 18.49 53.62
CA VAL A 368 -5.90 18.54 55.03
C VAL A 368 -4.77 18.04 55.94
N CYS A 369 -4.08 16.95 55.56
CA CYS A 369 -2.92 16.45 56.29
C CYS A 369 -1.83 17.51 56.45
N GLY A 370 -1.43 18.18 55.37
CA GLY A 370 -0.39 19.20 55.48
C GLY A 370 -0.84 20.46 56.23
N VAL A 371 -2.10 20.88 56.08
CA VAL A 371 -2.65 21.98 56.91
C VAL A 371 -2.65 21.59 58.39
N ALA A 372 -3.04 20.36 58.72
CA ALA A 372 -3.01 19.84 60.09
C ALA A 372 -1.57 19.79 60.66
N LEU A 373 -0.59 19.37 59.86
CA LEU A 373 0.83 19.39 60.25
C LEU A 373 1.35 20.82 60.47
N GLU A 374 0.95 21.77 59.62
CA GLU A 374 1.29 23.19 59.78
C GLU A 374 0.66 23.79 61.04
N ILE A 375 -0.59 23.45 61.35
CA ILE A 375 -1.27 23.82 62.61
C ILE A 375 -0.53 23.22 63.82
N ALA A 376 -0.04 21.98 63.69
CA ALA A 376 0.74 21.31 64.73
C ALA A 376 2.18 21.84 64.86
N GLN A 377 2.63 22.76 63.99
CA GLN A 377 4.02 23.26 63.93
C GLN A 377 5.06 22.14 63.92
N TYR A 378 4.81 21.08 63.15
CA TYR A 378 5.62 19.86 63.17
C TYR A 378 7.15 20.07 62.99
N LYS A 379 7.59 21.14 62.30
CA LYS A 379 9.03 21.45 62.10
C LYS A 379 9.74 21.93 63.37
N GLU A 380 9.01 22.45 64.34
CA GLU A 380 9.55 22.87 65.64
C GLU A 380 9.59 21.70 66.62
N LEU A 381 8.60 20.82 66.54
CA LEU A 381 8.46 19.66 67.45
C LEU A 381 9.31 18.45 67.03
N MET A 382 9.44 18.20 65.73
CA MET A 382 10.23 17.08 65.19
C MET A 382 11.70 17.45 65.01
N ARG A 383 12.57 16.44 65.03
CA ARG A 383 13.98 16.63 64.61
C ARG A 383 14.02 17.10 63.15
N LYS A 384 15.04 17.89 62.80
CA LYS A 384 15.22 18.37 61.41
C LYS A 384 15.29 17.22 60.40
N VAL A 385 15.88 16.08 60.79
CA VAL A 385 15.95 14.88 59.94
C VAL A 385 14.56 14.30 59.71
N ASP A 386 13.81 14.04 60.77
CA ASP A 386 12.47 13.44 60.71
C ASP A 386 11.48 14.33 59.94
N SER A 387 11.50 15.65 60.19
CA SER A 387 10.66 16.60 59.46
C SER A 387 11.04 16.69 57.97
N SER A 388 12.33 16.64 57.62
CA SER A 388 12.77 16.60 56.22
C SER A 388 12.40 15.29 55.52
N GLN A 389 12.45 14.17 56.23
CA GLN A 389 12.04 12.87 55.71
C GLN A 389 10.53 12.83 55.49
N LEU A 390 9.74 13.36 56.42
CA LEU A 390 8.29 13.48 56.29
C LEU A 390 7.92 14.36 55.08
N ASP A 391 8.59 15.50 54.90
CA ASP A 391 8.39 16.39 53.74
C ASP A 391 8.66 15.65 52.42
N ALA A 392 9.73 14.85 52.36
CA ALA A 392 10.07 14.07 51.17
C ALA A 392 9.04 12.97 50.87
N LEU A 393 8.55 12.26 51.89
CA LEU A 393 7.52 11.22 51.73
C LEU A 393 6.17 11.80 51.29
N LEU A 394 5.73 12.90 51.91
CA LEU A 394 4.49 13.58 51.53
C LEU A 394 4.58 14.18 50.12
N SER A 395 5.75 14.68 49.72
CA SER A 395 6.01 15.14 48.35
C SER A 395 5.87 14.01 47.33
N ARG A 396 6.43 12.83 47.61
CA ARG A 396 6.27 11.64 46.75
C ARG A 396 4.81 11.20 46.64
N LEU A 397 4.07 11.19 47.75
CA LEU A 397 2.64 10.89 47.75
C LEU A 397 1.83 11.90 46.90
N ASP A 398 2.15 13.20 46.98
CA ASP A 398 1.48 14.21 46.15
C ASP A 398 1.80 14.04 44.65
N THR A 399 3.05 13.71 44.31
CA THR A 399 3.45 13.39 42.92
C THR A 399 2.68 12.18 42.40
N PHE A 400 2.56 11.10 43.18
CA PHE A 400 1.87 9.89 42.74
C PHE A 400 0.34 10.05 42.69
N CYS A 401 -0.25 10.95 43.48
CA CYS A 401 -1.65 11.37 43.30
C CYS A 401 -1.89 12.04 41.94
N LYS A 402 -0.85 12.57 41.31
CA LYS A 402 -0.92 13.31 40.03
C LYS A 402 -0.23 12.56 38.89
N ILE A 403 0.22 11.32 39.09
CA ILE A 403 1.15 10.65 38.18
C ILE A 403 0.60 10.50 36.77
N ASP A 404 -0.69 10.19 36.64
CA ASP A 404 -1.35 10.08 35.35
C ASP A 404 -1.32 11.41 34.59
N SER A 405 -1.68 12.51 35.26
CA SER A 405 -1.62 13.84 34.67
C SER A 405 -0.19 14.27 34.33
N ILE A 406 0.80 13.81 35.11
CA ILE A 406 2.21 14.08 34.84
C ILE A 406 2.63 13.32 33.58
N ILE A 407 2.35 12.01 33.48
CA ILE A 407 2.70 11.18 32.31
C ILE A 407 2.05 11.72 31.05
N GLU A 408 0.75 12.04 31.10
CA GLU A 408 0.05 12.63 29.97
C GLU A 408 0.70 13.95 29.54
N ARG A 409 1.07 14.82 30.49
CA ARG A 409 1.69 16.12 30.21
C ARG A 409 3.11 16.00 29.63
N VAL A 410 3.97 15.15 30.19
CA VAL A 410 5.38 15.06 29.77
C VAL A 410 5.54 14.40 28.40
N ALA A 411 4.59 13.53 28.05
CA ALA A 411 4.54 12.86 26.75
C ALA A 411 3.63 13.55 25.73
N ASP A 412 3.10 14.74 26.04
CA ASP A 412 2.21 15.49 25.16
C ASP A 412 3.00 16.21 24.05
N CYS A 413 2.76 15.78 22.81
CA CYS A 413 3.32 16.35 21.59
C CYS A 413 2.35 17.32 20.88
N SER A 414 1.29 17.79 21.56
CA SER A 414 0.32 18.75 20.99
C SER A 414 0.93 20.06 20.47
N PHE A 415 2.16 20.40 20.90
CA PHE A 415 2.90 21.55 20.38
C PHE A 415 3.15 21.48 18.87
N LEU A 416 3.14 20.28 18.27
CA LEU A 416 3.27 20.11 16.81
C LEU A 416 2.12 20.77 16.02
N LEU A 417 0.98 21.07 16.68
CA LEU A 417 -0.11 21.82 16.07
C LEU A 417 0.32 23.20 15.55
N PHE A 418 1.28 23.83 16.22
CA PHE A 418 1.84 25.14 15.85
C PHE A 418 2.97 25.02 14.82
N HIS A 419 3.46 23.80 14.58
CA HIS A 419 4.59 23.47 13.72
C HIS A 419 4.18 22.46 12.64
N ARG A 420 3.04 22.70 11.97
CA ARG A 420 2.41 21.75 11.02
C ARG A 420 3.31 21.38 9.85
N ASP A 421 4.16 22.31 9.42
CA ASP A 421 5.15 22.07 8.36
C ASP A 421 6.05 20.87 8.70
N LEU A 422 6.39 20.68 9.97
CA LEU A 422 7.21 19.54 10.43
C LEU A 422 6.48 18.20 10.24
N ILE A 423 5.15 18.18 10.38
CA ILE A 423 4.32 17.00 10.10
C ILE A 423 4.37 16.69 8.60
N GLY A 424 4.26 17.70 7.74
CA GLY A 424 4.43 17.55 6.29
C GLY A 424 5.79 16.95 5.93
N ILE A 425 6.86 17.56 6.43
CA ILE A 425 8.25 17.11 6.18
C ILE A 425 8.47 15.66 6.61
N TYR A 426 7.85 15.21 7.71
CA TYR A 426 7.94 13.82 8.17
C TYR A 426 7.46 12.84 7.11
N TRP A 427 6.27 13.10 6.55
CA TRP A 427 5.66 12.23 5.55
C TRP A 427 6.39 12.33 4.21
N ASP A 428 6.77 13.55 3.80
CA ASP A 428 7.53 13.81 2.56
C ASP A 428 8.88 13.09 2.52
N THR A 429 9.51 12.88 3.68
CA THR A 429 10.83 12.23 3.80
C THR A 429 10.76 10.77 4.25
N ALA A 430 9.56 10.20 4.41
CA ALA A 430 9.39 8.85 4.92
C ALA A 430 10.00 7.78 3.99
N LEU A 431 9.91 7.95 2.67
CA LEU A 431 10.50 7.01 1.70
C LEU A 431 12.03 7.09 1.63
N ASP A 432 12.60 8.29 1.85
CA ASP A 432 14.05 8.51 1.89
C ASP A 432 14.66 7.91 3.17
N ARG A 433 13.97 8.06 4.31
CA ARG A 433 14.45 7.67 5.64
C ARG A 433 14.18 6.19 5.97
N THR A 434 13.18 5.59 5.34
CA THR A 434 12.70 4.22 5.62
C THR A 434 12.54 3.94 7.13
N PRO A 435 11.73 4.73 7.87
CA PRO A 435 11.57 4.54 9.32
C PRO A 435 10.94 3.19 9.66
N THR A 436 11.21 2.68 10.85
CA THR A 436 10.55 1.44 11.30
C THR A 436 9.04 1.63 11.42
N ARG A 437 8.28 0.53 11.32
CA ARG A 437 6.83 0.56 11.51
C ARG A 437 6.41 1.16 12.85
N GLN A 438 7.19 0.92 13.91
CA GLN A 438 6.95 1.45 15.25
C GLN A 438 7.15 2.98 15.29
N SER A 439 8.21 3.49 14.66
CA SER A 439 8.46 4.93 14.50
C SER A 439 7.27 5.64 13.86
N ILE A 440 6.70 5.07 12.79
CA ILE A 440 5.50 5.62 12.14
C ILE A 440 4.30 5.65 13.10
N THR A 441 4.08 4.57 13.88
CA THR A 441 3.03 4.53 14.91
C THR A 441 3.24 5.62 15.96
N TYR A 442 4.45 5.76 16.49
CA TYR A 442 4.77 6.75 17.52
C TYR A 442 4.59 8.17 17.00
N PHE A 443 5.00 8.45 15.76
CA PHE A 443 4.77 9.76 15.16
C PHE A 443 3.27 10.02 14.93
N ALA A 444 2.51 9.03 14.45
CA ALA A 444 1.05 9.14 14.33
C ALA A 444 0.35 9.37 15.68
N MET A 445 0.88 8.81 16.78
CA MET A 445 0.42 9.13 18.14
C MET A 445 0.71 10.59 18.52
N ALA A 446 1.86 11.16 18.11
CA ALA A 446 2.16 12.57 18.33
C ALA A 446 1.18 13.50 17.56
N VAL A 447 0.84 13.15 16.31
CA VAL A 447 -0.19 13.85 15.54
C VAL A 447 -1.57 13.71 16.19
N SER A 448 -1.86 12.55 16.79
CA SER A 448 -3.11 12.31 17.50
C SER A 448 -3.30 13.20 18.73
N ASP A 449 -2.22 13.56 19.43
CA ASP A 449 -2.29 14.57 20.50
C ASP A 449 -2.74 15.94 19.99
N CYS A 450 -2.31 16.33 18.80
CA CYS A 450 -2.72 17.58 18.18
C CYS A 450 -4.23 17.58 17.93
N ILE A 451 -4.78 16.46 17.46
CA ILE A 451 -6.22 16.28 17.25
C ILE A 451 -6.97 16.37 18.61
N LEU A 452 -6.44 15.72 19.66
CA LEU A 452 -7.00 15.79 21.01
C LEU A 452 -6.95 17.22 21.57
N TYR A 453 -5.90 17.98 21.28
CA TYR A 453 -5.78 19.38 21.67
C TYR A 453 -6.83 20.25 20.96
N VAL A 454 -7.01 20.08 19.65
CA VAL A 454 -8.07 20.80 18.89
C VAL A 454 -9.46 20.42 19.41
N LYS A 455 -9.67 19.17 19.83
CA LYS A 455 -10.93 18.72 20.43
C LYS A 455 -11.30 19.46 21.72
N LYS A 456 -10.32 20.01 22.45
CA LYS A 456 -10.57 20.86 23.63
C LYS A 456 -11.34 22.15 23.28
N SER A 457 -11.32 22.60 22.02
CA SER A 457 -12.14 23.73 21.56
C SER A 457 -13.65 23.46 21.64
N LYS A 458 -14.07 22.19 21.73
CA LYS A 458 -15.48 21.74 21.66
C LYS A 458 -16.22 22.11 20.36
N ILE A 459 -15.51 22.59 19.33
CA ILE A 459 -16.06 22.90 18.01
C ILE A 459 -15.79 21.74 17.05
N GLY A 460 -16.81 20.91 16.78
CA GLY A 460 -16.66 19.69 15.96
C GLY A 460 -16.11 19.94 14.56
N ILE A 461 -16.54 21.03 13.90
CA ILE A 461 -16.11 21.39 12.54
C ILE A 461 -14.59 21.61 12.46
N GLN A 462 -13.98 22.23 13.48
CA GLN A 462 -12.54 22.49 13.49
C GLN A 462 -11.73 21.20 13.65
N VAL A 463 -12.25 20.24 14.43
CA VAL A 463 -11.64 18.92 14.60
C VAL A 463 -11.65 18.15 13.28
N GLU A 464 -12.78 18.11 12.58
CA GLU A 464 -12.87 17.44 11.29
C GLU A 464 -12.00 18.11 10.23
N ARG A 465 -12.00 19.45 10.15
CA ARG A 465 -11.12 20.17 9.23
C ARG A 465 -9.65 19.83 9.45
N PHE A 466 -9.20 19.81 10.70
CA PHE A 466 -7.82 19.46 11.03
C PHE A 466 -7.52 17.99 10.74
N ARG A 467 -8.46 17.07 11.00
CA ARG A 467 -8.32 15.65 10.63
C ARG A 467 -8.14 15.47 9.12
N THR A 468 -8.99 16.13 8.31
CA THR A 468 -8.88 16.08 6.85
C THR A 468 -7.56 16.66 6.38
N GLU A 469 -7.10 17.77 6.96
CA GLU A 469 -5.79 18.35 6.65
C GLU A 469 -4.64 17.37 6.92
N MET A 470 -4.62 16.71 8.09
CA MET A 470 -3.59 15.70 8.41
C MET A 470 -3.65 14.49 7.46
N PHE A 471 -4.86 14.06 7.09
CA PHE A 471 -5.05 12.97 6.15
C PHE A 471 -4.52 13.31 4.75
N GLU A 472 -4.75 14.54 4.28
CA GLU A 472 -4.22 15.02 2.99
C GLU A 472 -2.70 15.18 3.00
N LEU A 473 -2.09 15.56 4.13
CA LEU A 473 -0.62 15.57 4.27
C LEU A 473 -0.04 14.15 4.14
N ILE A 474 -0.64 13.15 4.81
CA ILE A 474 -0.18 11.75 4.71
C ILE A 474 -0.33 11.23 3.29
N LYS A 475 -1.46 11.52 2.63
CA LYS A 475 -1.68 11.12 1.23
C LYS A 475 -0.62 11.68 0.29
N LYS A 476 -0.42 13.01 0.32
CA LYS A 476 0.47 13.72 -0.59
C LYS A 476 1.94 13.41 -0.33
N GLY A 477 2.36 13.42 0.94
CA GLY A 477 3.76 13.24 1.31
C GLY A 477 4.21 11.78 1.29
N PHE A 478 3.33 10.83 1.60
CA PHE A 478 3.71 9.43 1.78
C PHE A 478 2.97 8.45 0.86
N LEU A 479 1.62 8.44 0.86
CA LEU A 479 0.88 7.38 0.16
C LEU A 479 0.98 7.45 -1.36
N PHE A 480 0.85 8.63 -1.97
CA PHE A 480 1.00 8.77 -3.42
C PHE A 480 2.44 8.48 -3.89
N PRO A 481 3.49 9.00 -3.24
CA PRO A 481 4.87 8.61 -3.55
C PRO A 481 5.12 7.10 -3.39
N LEU A 482 4.54 6.46 -2.35
CA LEU A 482 4.65 5.01 -2.16
C LEU A 482 3.98 4.25 -3.31
N CYS A 483 2.79 4.68 -3.72
CA CYS A 483 2.08 4.08 -4.87
C CYS A 483 2.91 4.19 -6.15
N ALA A 484 3.49 5.36 -6.43
CA ALA A 484 4.35 5.57 -7.59
C ALA A 484 5.62 4.71 -7.55
N ALA A 485 6.25 4.57 -6.37
CA ALA A 485 7.43 3.73 -6.19
C ALA A 485 7.12 2.24 -6.44
N ILE A 486 6.01 1.73 -5.90
CA ILE A 486 5.56 0.35 -6.10
C ILE A 486 5.18 0.13 -7.57
N GLU A 487 4.43 1.05 -8.19
CA GLU A 487 4.07 0.97 -9.61
C GLU A 487 5.32 0.92 -10.51
N ASN A 488 6.31 1.78 -10.24
CA ASN A 488 7.55 1.81 -11.01
C ASN A 488 8.34 0.51 -10.88
N ASP A 489 8.48 -0.02 -9.65
CA ASP A 489 9.13 -1.30 -9.41
C ASP A 489 8.43 -2.46 -10.14
N LEU A 490 7.09 -2.52 -10.11
CA LEU A 490 6.31 -3.52 -10.84
C LEU A 490 6.50 -3.40 -12.36
N ARG A 491 6.56 -2.17 -12.89
CA ARG A 491 6.74 -1.90 -14.32
C ARG A 491 8.16 -2.28 -14.78
N ILE A 492 9.17 -2.07 -13.94
CA ILE A 492 10.55 -2.53 -14.17
C ILE A 492 10.60 -4.06 -14.21
N LEU A 493 9.95 -4.72 -13.25
CA LEU A 493 9.90 -6.19 -13.20
C LEU A 493 9.17 -6.80 -14.41
N SER A 494 8.10 -6.17 -14.90
CA SER A 494 7.38 -6.70 -16.07
C SER A 494 8.22 -6.65 -17.35
N HIS A 495 9.14 -5.69 -17.45
CA HIS A 495 9.97 -5.39 -18.62
C HIS A 495 11.45 -5.81 -18.51
N GLN A 496 11.81 -6.76 -17.64
CA GLN A 496 13.20 -7.24 -17.45
C GLN A 496 13.96 -7.71 -18.71
N HIS A 497 13.28 -7.89 -19.85
CA HIS A 497 13.88 -8.20 -21.15
C HIS A 497 14.48 -6.96 -21.86
N LEU A 498 14.17 -5.75 -21.37
CA LEU A 498 14.77 -4.49 -21.79
C LEU A 498 15.94 -4.15 -20.86
N VAL A 499 16.97 -3.49 -21.39
CA VAL A 499 18.12 -3.02 -20.58
C VAL A 499 17.64 -1.88 -19.69
N ILE A 500 17.47 -2.14 -18.40
CA ILE A 500 17.03 -1.16 -17.39
C ILE A 500 18.25 -0.66 -16.62
N ASP A 501 18.36 0.65 -16.41
CA ASP A 501 19.42 1.27 -15.61
C ASP A 501 19.30 0.87 -14.13
N GLU A 502 20.41 0.56 -13.45
CA GLU A 502 20.39 0.07 -12.05
C GLU A 502 19.82 1.11 -11.08
N ARG A 503 19.84 2.39 -11.45
CA ARG A 503 19.35 3.53 -10.65
C ARG A 503 17.84 3.54 -10.44
N ASP A 504 17.09 2.87 -11.31
CA ASP A 504 15.62 2.88 -11.25
C ASP A 504 15.06 1.78 -10.33
N LYS A 505 15.91 0.87 -9.85
CA LYS A 505 15.51 -0.21 -8.93
C LYS A 505 15.46 0.30 -7.48
N PRO A 506 14.43 -0.06 -6.70
CA PRO A 506 14.41 0.25 -5.27
C PRO A 506 15.56 -0.47 -4.56
N SER A 507 16.15 0.20 -3.56
CA SER A 507 17.19 -0.42 -2.72
C SER A 507 16.61 -1.57 -1.89
N GLU A 508 17.47 -2.47 -1.40
CA GLU A 508 17.04 -3.59 -0.55
C GLU A 508 16.34 -3.12 0.73
N GLU A 509 16.84 -2.01 1.31
CA GLU A 509 16.25 -1.37 2.49
C GLU A 509 14.84 -0.82 2.21
N GLN A 510 14.65 -0.14 1.07
CA GLN A 510 13.34 0.36 0.65
C GLN A 510 12.36 -0.78 0.40
N LEU A 511 12.82 -1.86 -0.25
CA LEU A 511 11.97 -3.01 -0.50
C LEU A 511 11.50 -3.67 0.80
N LYS A 512 12.40 -3.82 1.77
CA LYS A 512 12.07 -4.34 3.10
C LYS A 512 11.04 -3.44 3.79
N PHE A 513 11.25 -2.13 3.75
CA PHE A 513 10.34 -1.13 4.29
C PHE A 513 8.94 -1.21 3.65
N TYR A 514 8.83 -1.33 2.33
CA TYR A 514 7.54 -1.48 1.64
C TYR A 514 6.80 -2.74 2.10
N LYS A 515 7.50 -3.87 2.19
CA LYS A 515 6.91 -5.15 2.66
C LYS A 515 6.43 -5.06 4.11
N GLU A 516 7.23 -4.50 5.01
CA GLU A 516 6.87 -4.36 6.43
C GLU A 516 5.62 -3.50 6.60
N ILE A 517 5.52 -2.39 5.86
CA ILE A 517 4.37 -1.49 5.91
C ILE A 517 3.11 -2.13 5.33
N LEU A 518 3.22 -2.89 4.25
CA LEU A 518 2.06 -3.53 3.64
C LEU A 518 1.56 -4.73 4.45
N THR A 519 2.43 -5.36 5.25
CA THR A 519 2.07 -6.46 6.16
C THR A 519 1.29 -5.98 7.39
N ASP A 520 1.67 -4.84 7.97
CA ASP A 520 0.90 -4.14 9.02
C ASP A 520 0.45 -2.76 8.52
N PRO A 521 -0.65 -2.68 7.77
CA PRO A 521 -0.98 -1.50 6.97
C PRO A 521 -1.70 -0.37 7.73
N LEU A 522 -1.94 -0.51 9.05
CA LEU A 522 -2.85 0.39 9.77
C LEU A 522 -2.15 1.60 10.41
N ILE A 523 -2.31 2.79 9.83
CA ILE A 523 -1.95 4.04 10.52
C ILE A 523 -3.16 4.54 11.31
N ARG A 524 -3.00 4.65 12.62
CA ARG A 524 -4.07 5.10 13.53
C ARG A 524 -3.86 6.55 13.94
N LEU A 525 -4.82 7.40 13.60
CA LEU A 525 -4.96 8.75 14.11
C LEU A 525 -6.18 8.81 15.05
N HIS A 526 -6.25 9.81 15.93
CA HIS A 526 -7.39 9.94 16.85
C HIS A 526 -8.73 10.11 16.11
N GLY A 527 -9.49 9.01 16.02
CA GLY A 527 -10.80 8.94 15.36
C GLY A 527 -10.77 8.56 13.87
N VAL A 528 -9.60 8.24 13.31
CA VAL A 528 -9.45 7.83 11.90
C VAL A 528 -8.41 6.71 11.79
N VAL A 529 -8.70 5.69 11.00
CA VAL A 529 -7.75 4.60 10.69
C VAL A 529 -7.53 4.58 9.18
N LEU A 530 -6.27 4.65 8.76
CA LEU A 530 -5.87 4.50 7.36
C LEU A 530 -5.34 3.09 7.13
N ASN A 531 -5.80 2.45 6.07
CA ASN A 531 -5.25 1.19 5.58
C ASN A 531 -4.39 1.45 4.35
N ILE A 532 -3.07 1.33 4.50
CA ILE A 532 -2.11 1.58 3.42
C ILE A 532 -2.27 0.55 2.28
N SER A 533 -2.46 -0.73 2.62
CA SER A 533 -2.59 -1.81 1.63
C SER A 533 -3.83 -1.64 0.75
N GLU A 534 -4.95 -1.25 1.35
CA GLU A 534 -6.19 -0.95 0.64
C GLU A 534 -6.04 0.28 -0.27
N PHE A 535 -5.39 1.34 0.22
CA PHE A 535 -5.14 2.55 -0.56
C PHE A 535 -4.25 2.26 -1.78
N VAL A 536 -3.15 1.54 -1.58
CA VAL A 536 -2.23 1.16 -2.67
C VAL A 536 -2.93 0.24 -3.67
N SER A 537 -3.68 -0.75 -3.18
CA SER A 537 -4.45 -1.66 -4.03
C SER A 537 -5.46 -0.91 -4.90
N CYS A 538 -6.24 0.01 -4.31
CA CYS A 538 -7.22 0.81 -5.04
C CYS A 538 -6.56 1.73 -6.08
N TYR A 539 -5.44 2.36 -5.72
CA TYR A 539 -4.66 3.18 -6.65
C TYR A 539 -4.17 2.35 -7.84
N LEU A 540 -3.51 1.21 -7.60
CA LEU A 540 -2.97 0.36 -8.66
C LEU A 540 -4.08 -0.20 -9.54
N GLN A 541 -5.18 -0.69 -8.95
CA GLN A 541 -6.34 -1.18 -9.70
C GLN A 541 -6.91 -0.10 -10.62
N LYS A 542 -7.12 1.11 -10.10
CA LYS A 542 -7.63 2.22 -10.90
C LYS A 542 -6.67 2.59 -12.04
N THR A 543 -5.38 2.73 -11.73
CA THR A 543 -4.36 3.07 -12.73
C THR A 543 -4.26 1.99 -13.82
N PHE A 544 -4.24 0.71 -13.45
CA PHE A 544 -4.18 -0.39 -14.41
C PHE A 544 -5.44 -0.46 -15.26
N TYR A 545 -6.62 -0.25 -14.66
CA TYR A 545 -7.88 -0.19 -15.39
C TYR A 545 -7.90 0.97 -16.39
N ASP A 546 -7.59 2.19 -15.94
CA ASP A 546 -7.61 3.40 -16.77
C ASP A 546 -6.60 3.28 -17.93
N LEU A 547 -5.39 2.79 -17.68
CA LEU A 547 -4.37 2.58 -18.72
C LEU A 547 -4.76 1.46 -19.70
N THR A 548 -5.35 0.37 -19.21
CA THR A 548 -5.86 -0.70 -20.09
C THR A 548 -7.05 -0.24 -20.93
N ALA A 549 -7.90 0.63 -20.37
CA ALA A 549 -9.03 1.22 -21.09
C ALA A 549 -8.57 2.17 -22.22
N VAL A 550 -7.44 2.87 -22.03
CA VAL A 550 -6.81 3.72 -23.07
C VAL A 550 -6.14 2.85 -24.15
N ASN A 551 -5.42 1.80 -23.76
CA ASN A 551 -4.75 0.89 -24.69
C ASN A 551 -4.95 -0.58 -24.31
N LEU A 552 -5.89 -1.25 -24.99
CA LEU A 552 -6.26 -2.65 -24.73
C LEU A 552 -5.10 -3.64 -24.97
N HIS A 553 -4.09 -3.27 -25.77
CA HIS A 553 -2.92 -4.13 -26.03
C HIS A 553 -2.06 -4.35 -24.77
N ASP A 554 -2.06 -3.39 -23.84
CA ASP A 554 -1.22 -3.44 -22.65
C ASP A 554 -1.85 -4.27 -21.50
N ARG A 555 -3.06 -4.83 -21.71
CA ARG A 555 -3.75 -5.66 -20.71
C ARG A 555 -2.86 -6.76 -20.15
N HIS A 556 -2.13 -7.47 -21.02
CA HIS A 556 -1.27 -8.56 -20.58
C HIS A 556 -0.10 -8.06 -19.71
N ALA A 557 0.44 -6.88 -20.01
CA ALA A 557 1.50 -6.28 -19.20
C ALA A 557 0.99 -5.89 -17.81
N TYR A 558 -0.19 -5.26 -17.72
CA TYR A 558 -0.80 -4.89 -16.44
C TYR A 558 -1.30 -6.10 -15.64
N GLY A 559 -1.81 -7.16 -16.30
CA GLY A 559 -2.13 -8.43 -15.66
C GLY A 559 -0.89 -9.09 -15.04
N LYS A 560 0.25 -9.08 -15.76
CA LYS A 560 1.53 -9.55 -15.21
C LYS A 560 1.99 -8.70 -14.01
N MET A 561 1.85 -7.37 -14.08
CA MET A 561 2.16 -6.48 -12.95
C MET A 561 1.28 -6.77 -11.73
N ALA A 562 0.01 -7.13 -11.93
CA ALA A 562 -0.88 -7.53 -10.84
C ALA A 562 -0.42 -8.82 -10.15
N THR A 563 -0.04 -9.85 -10.92
CA THR A 563 0.54 -11.08 -10.34
C THR A 563 1.84 -10.81 -9.60
N LEU A 564 2.70 -9.90 -10.11
CA LEU A 564 3.94 -9.51 -9.44
C LEU A 564 3.67 -8.73 -8.14
N ALA A 565 2.61 -7.93 -8.07
CA ALA A 565 2.20 -7.21 -6.88
C ALA A 565 1.80 -8.18 -5.75
N GLU A 566 1.06 -9.22 -6.10
CA GLU A 566 0.69 -10.28 -5.16
C GLU A 566 1.92 -11.04 -4.65
N GLN A 567 2.80 -11.50 -5.55
CA GLN A 567 3.98 -12.29 -5.19
C GLN A 567 5.00 -11.50 -4.37
N ARG A 568 5.23 -10.22 -4.69
CA ARG A 568 6.29 -9.41 -4.07
C ARG A 568 5.82 -8.67 -2.83
N TYR A 569 4.58 -8.19 -2.82
CA TYR A 569 4.05 -7.28 -1.80
C TYR A 569 2.81 -7.82 -1.07
N GLY A 570 2.26 -8.98 -1.47
CA GLY A 570 1.02 -9.52 -0.89
C GLY A 570 -0.24 -8.74 -1.28
N LEU A 571 -0.18 -7.94 -2.34
CA LEU A 571 -1.31 -7.12 -2.80
C LEU A 571 -2.17 -7.92 -3.79
N CYS A 572 -3.36 -8.33 -3.36
CA CYS A 572 -4.34 -8.97 -4.23
C CYS A 572 -5.08 -7.91 -5.06
N LEU A 573 -4.76 -7.81 -6.34
CA LEU A 573 -5.42 -6.88 -7.27
C LEU A 573 -6.48 -7.62 -8.08
N ILE A 574 -7.64 -6.99 -8.26
CA ILE A 574 -8.70 -7.53 -9.12
C ILE A 574 -8.28 -7.33 -10.58
N ASP A 575 -8.30 -8.40 -11.40
CA ASP A 575 -8.12 -8.26 -12.85
C ASP A 575 -9.25 -7.39 -13.40
N GLY A 576 -8.91 -6.30 -14.06
CA GLY A 576 -9.87 -5.51 -14.83
C GLY A 576 -10.38 -6.40 -15.94
N MET A 577 -11.54 -7.03 -15.73
CA MET A 577 -12.25 -7.92 -16.67
C MET A 577 -12.75 -7.19 -17.92
N LEU A 578 -11.93 -6.31 -18.50
CA LEU A 578 -12.18 -5.66 -19.77
C LEU A 578 -12.23 -6.75 -20.85
N PRO A 579 -13.26 -6.77 -21.71
CA PRO A 579 -13.37 -7.76 -22.77
C PRO A 579 -12.11 -7.78 -23.64
N ASN A 580 -11.68 -8.97 -24.09
CA ASN A 580 -10.63 -9.15 -25.10
C ASN A 580 -11.12 -8.65 -26.47
N CYS A 581 -11.36 -7.36 -26.61
CA CYS A 581 -11.59 -6.76 -27.90
C CYS A 581 -10.23 -6.41 -28.49
N SER A 582 -9.57 -7.36 -29.14
CA SER A 582 -8.45 -7.08 -30.03
C SER A 582 -8.96 -6.34 -31.28
N ILE A 583 -9.33 -5.07 -31.14
CA ILE A 583 -9.87 -4.27 -32.24
C ILE A 583 -8.69 -3.66 -33.01
N GLY A 584 -8.44 -4.21 -34.21
CA GLY A 584 -7.68 -3.50 -35.24
C GLY A 584 -7.23 -4.35 -36.42
N GLN A 585 -6.80 -5.60 -36.20
CA GLN A 585 -6.19 -6.42 -37.26
C GLN A 585 -6.49 -7.93 -37.21
N SER A 586 -7.11 -8.45 -36.14
CA SER A 586 -7.47 -9.87 -36.05
C SER A 586 -8.77 -10.14 -36.81
N LEU A 587 -8.79 -11.25 -37.58
CA LEU A 587 -9.99 -11.70 -38.27
C LEU A 587 -11.06 -12.09 -37.25
N ASP A 588 -12.23 -11.48 -37.34
CA ASP A 588 -13.41 -11.88 -36.56
C ASP A 588 -13.86 -13.28 -37.02
N VAL A 589 -13.78 -14.24 -36.10
CA VAL A 589 -14.07 -15.65 -36.34
C VAL A 589 -15.52 -15.86 -36.72
N VAL A 590 -16.46 -15.06 -36.20
CA VAL A 590 -17.87 -15.13 -36.58
C VAL A 590 -18.05 -14.71 -38.04
N LYS A 591 -17.30 -13.71 -38.52
CA LYS A 591 -17.28 -13.34 -39.94
C LYS A 591 -16.64 -14.43 -40.80
N VAL A 592 -15.54 -15.04 -40.33
CA VAL A 592 -14.90 -16.18 -41.00
C VAL A 592 -15.89 -17.35 -41.15
N THR A 593 -16.62 -17.68 -40.09
CA THR A 593 -17.64 -18.74 -40.10
C THR A 593 -18.76 -18.46 -41.10
N ARG A 594 -19.23 -17.21 -41.22
CA ARG A 594 -20.26 -16.82 -42.20
C ARG A 594 -19.80 -16.95 -43.65
N SER A 595 -18.52 -16.72 -43.92
CA SER A 595 -17.93 -16.76 -45.27
C SER A 595 -16.84 -17.83 -45.39
N LEU A 596 -17.07 -19.02 -44.83
CA LEU A 596 -16.06 -20.09 -44.78
C LEU A 596 -15.51 -20.44 -46.16
N GLY A 597 -16.34 -20.43 -47.21
CA GLY A 597 -15.91 -20.75 -48.58
C GLY A 597 -14.89 -19.76 -49.16
N GLU A 598 -15.03 -18.47 -48.87
CA GLU A 598 -14.07 -17.44 -49.25
C GLU A 598 -12.78 -17.58 -48.44
N PHE A 599 -12.92 -17.82 -47.12
CA PHE A 599 -11.79 -18.00 -46.22
C PHE A 599 -10.88 -19.17 -46.63
N VAL A 600 -11.43 -20.38 -46.84
CA VAL A 600 -10.62 -21.56 -47.21
C VAL A 600 -9.99 -21.46 -48.61
N THR A 601 -10.51 -20.55 -49.44
CA THR A 601 -9.95 -20.25 -50.76
C THR A 601 -8.79 -19.26 -50.64
N ASN A 602 -8.93 -18.23 -49.81
CA ASN A 602 -7.98 -17.13 -49.68
C ASN A 602 -6.89 -17.36 -48.62
N PHE A 603 -7.03 -18.34 -47.74
CA PHE A 603 -6.06 -18.68 -46.70
C PHE A 603 -5.45 -20.07 -46.91
N ASN A 604 -4.22 -20.25 -46.45
CA ASN A 604 -3.55 -21.56 -46.34
C ASN A 604 -3.45 -21.98 -44.89
N TYR A 605 -3.76 -23.24 -44.62
CA TYR A 605 -3.58 -23.84 -43.31
C TYR A 605 -2.15 -24.37 -43.14
N CYS A 606 -1.57 -24.14 -41.96
CA CYS A 606 -0.35 -24.79 -41.50
C CYS A 606 -0.67 -25.77 -40.36
N LEU A 607 -0.43 -27.05 -40.59
CA LEU A 607 -0.77 -28.14 -39.68
C LEU A 607 0.05 -28.09 -38.38
N ASN A 608 1.34 -27.79 -38.51
CA ASN A 608 2.29 -27.84 -37.39
C ASN A 608 2.07 -26.71 -36.38
N GLN A 609 1.80 -25.50 -36.86
CA GLN A 609 1.59 -24.31 -36.03
C GLN A 609 0.12 -23.99 -35.76
N GLN A 610 -0.81 -24.74 -36.37
CA GLN A 610 -2.27 -24.56 -36.27
C GLN A 610 -2.74 -23.13 -36.57
N LEU A 611 -2.16 -22.52 -37.59
CA LEU A 611 -2.45 -21.16 -38.02
C LEU A 611 -2.85 -21.10 -39.49
N PHE A 612 -3.55 -20.02 -39.84
CA PHE A 612 -3.95 -19.69 -41.20
C PHE A 612 -3.25 -18.44 -41.67
N ILE A 613 -2.79 -18.45 -42.91
CA ILE A 613 -2.07 -17.32 -43.51
C ILE A 613 -2.77 -16.93 -44.80
N GLU A 614 -3.01 -15.64 -44.96
CA GLU A 614 -3.61 -15.05 -46.17
C GLU A 614 -2.69 -15.25 -47.40
N LYS A 615 -3.26 -15.72 -48.52
CA LYS A 615 -2.53 -15.98 -49.78
C LYS A 615 -2.22 -14.70 -50.55
N LEU A 616 -3.13 -13.73 -50.49
CA LEU A 616 -3.08 -12.49 -51.26
C LEU A 616 -3.53 -11.35 -50.36
N SER A 617 -2.66 -10.37 -50.15
CA SER A 617 -3.00 -9.14 -49.42
C SER A 617 -2.81 -7.92 -50.32
N PRO A 618 -3.75 -6.95 -50.28
CA PRO A 618 -3.53 -5.63 -50.88
C PRO A 618 -2.48 -4.81 -50.11
N ASN A 619 -2.17 -5.21 -48.87
CA ASN A 619 -1.21 -4.54 -47.99
C ASN A 619 0.16 -5.23 -48.04
N ARG A 620 1.20 -4.55 -47.52
CA ARG A 620 2.56 -5.14 -47.38
C ARG A 620 2.65 -6.21 -46.28
N THR A 621 1.56 -6.46 -45.55
CA THR A 621 1.45 -7.45 -44.47
C THR A 621 0.36 -8.47 -44.79
N LEU A 622 0.60 -9.73 -44.44
CA LEU A 622 -0.38 -10.82 -44.55
C LEU A 622 -1.15 -10.95 -43.23
N ARG A 623 -2.45 -11.21 -43.29
CA ARG A 623 -3.23 -11.54 -42.09
C ARG A 623 -2.96 -12.98 -41.64
N VAL A 624 -2.88 -13.17 -40.33
CA VAL A 624 -2.70 -14.50 -39.71
C VAL A 624 -3.83 -14.74 -38.70
N LEU A 625 -4.43 -15.92 -38.75
CA LEU A 625 -5.43 -16.36 -37.78
C LEU A 625 -4.87 -17.57 -37.01
N THR A 626 -4.97 -17.53 -35.68
CA THR A 626 -4.34 -18.49 -34.76
C THR A 626 -5.41 -19.09 -33.84
N ALA A 627 -5.09 -20.18 -33.15
CA ALA A 627 -5.99 -20.75 -32.14
C ALA A 627 -6.32 -19.79 -30.99
N GLU A 628 -5.44 -18.83 -30.68
CA GLU A 628 -5.70 -17.79 -29.66
C GLU A 628 -6.79 -16.81 -30.09
N HIS A 629 -6.79 -16.39 -31.36
CA HIS A 629 -7.87 -15.58 -31.92
C HIS A 629 -9.22 -16.33 -31.89
N MET A 630 -9.19 -17.65 -32.10
CA MET A 630 -10.38 -18.51 -31.93
C MET A 630 -10.86 -18.52 -30.48
N ALA A 631 -9.93 -18.66 -29.52
CA ALA A 631 -10.24 -18.62 -28.10
C ALA A 631 -10.84 -17.26 -27.68
N ASP A 632 -10.26 -16.14 -28.12
CA ASP A 632 -10.78 -14.78 -27.87
C ASP A 632 -12.23 -14.62 -28.35
N SER A 633 -12.51 -15.08 -29.57
CA SER A 633 -13.86 -15.04 -30.13
C SER A 633 -14.83 -15.92 -29.31
N MET A 634 -14.40 -17.07 -28.82
CA MET A 634 -15.22 -17.94 -27.97
C MET A 634 -15.44 -17.35 -26.57
N ARG A 635 -14.46 -16.63 -26.00
CA ARG A 635 -14.64 -15.90 -24.74
C ARG A 635 -15.68 -14.79 -24.88
N THR A 636 -15.77 -14.16 -26.06
CA THR A 636 -16.71 -13.06 -26.32
C THR A 636 -18.11 -13.54 -26.71
N HIS A 637 -18.20 -14.57 -27.55
CA HIS A 637 -19.47 -15.02 -28.15
C HIS A 637 -20.01 -16.35 -27.57
N GLY A 638 -19.26 -16.97 -26.65
CA GLY A 638 -19.59 -18.26 -26.04
C GLY A 638 -19.09 -19.47 -26.85
N LEU A 639 -19.02 -20.64 -26.20
CA LEU A 639 -18.59 -21.89 -26.83
C LEU A 639 -19.54 -22.37 -27.94
N GLY A 640 -20.80 -21.89 -27.99
CA GLY A 640 -21.78 -22.24 -29.02
C GLY A 640 -21.36 -21.90 -30.46
N VAL A 641 -20.40 -20.99 -30.63
CA VAL A 641 -19.82 -20.67 -31.95
C VAL A 641 -19.12 -21.89 -32.56
N LEU A 642 -18.55 -22.79 -31.74
CA LEU A 642 -17.89 -24.02 -32.21
C LEU A 642 -18.89 -24.94 -32.92
N ASN A 643 -20.03 -25.26 -32.28
CA ASN A 643 -21.07 -26.11 -32.86
C ASN A 643 -21.57 -25.58 -34.21
N THR A 644 -21.81 -24.26 -34.26
CA THR A 644 -22.27 -23.58 -35.48
C THR A 644 -21.21 -23.68 -36.59
N SER A 645 -19.94 -23.52 -36.25
CA SER A 645 -18.81 -23.58 -37.18
C SER A 645 -18.57 -24.99 -37.73
N VAL A 646 -18.75 -26.03 -36.90
CA VAL A 646 -18.69 -27.44 -37.31
C VAL A 646 -19.82 -27.77 -38.29
N ASN A 647 -21.05 -27.32 -38.01
CA ASN A 647 -22.18 -27.54 -38.90
C ASN A 647 -21.99 -26.87 -40.27
N ILE A 648 -21.52 -25.61 -40.30
CA ILE A 648 -21.21 -24.91 -41.56
C ILE A 648 -20.08 -25.64 -42.32
N THR A 649 -19.07 -26.13 -41.60
CA THR A 649 -18.00 -26.95 -42.20
C THR A 649 -18.54 -28.24 -42.80
N TYR A 650 -19.45 -28.94 -42.10
CA TYR A 650 -20.12 -30.13 -42.63
C TYR A 650 -20.88 -29.83 -43.93
N GLN A 651 -21.66 -28.76 -43.97
CA GLN A 651 -22.40 -28.35 -45.18
C GLN A 651 -21.45 -28.01 -46.33
N PHE A 652 -20.35 -27.32 -46.04
CA PHE A 652 -19.31 -27.01 -47.02
C PHE A 652 -18.66 -28.27 -47.57
N LEU A 653 -18.22 -29.20 -46.69
CA LEU A 653 -17.63 -30.47 -47.08
C LEU A 653 -18.61 -31.31 -47.91
N ARG A 654 -19.90 -31.32 -47.56
CA ARG A 654 -20.94 -32.01 -48.35
C ARG A 654 -21.02 -31.46 -49.78
N SER A 655 -20.98 -30.14 -49.95
CA SER A 655 -20.95 -29.51 -51.27
C SER A 655 -19.67 -29.88 -52.04
N LYS A 656 -18.50 -29.80 -51.40
CA LYS A 656 -17.21 -30.14 -52.02
C LYS A 656 -17.06 -31.61 -52.36
N PHE A 657 -17.58 -32.52 -51.54
CA PHE A 657 -17.65 -33.94 -51.87
C PHE A 657 -18.58 -34.22 -53.06
N GLY A 658 -19.63 -33.42 -53.26
CA GLY A 658 -20.45 -33.49 -54.48
C GLY A 658 -19.62 -33.20 -55.74
N ILE A 659 -18.75 -32.19 -55.67
CA ILE A 659 -17.81 -31.83 -56.74
C ILE A 659 -16.75 -32.94 -56.89
N PHE A 660 -16.17 -33.43 -55.79
CA PHE A 660 -15.21 -34.55 -55.79
C PHE A 660 -15.77 -35.80 -56.48
N ASN A 661 -17.02 -36.14 -56.19
CA ASN A 661 -17.71 -37.27 -56.81
C ASN A 661 -17.91 -37.08 -58.32
N GLN A 662 -18.22 -35.85 -58.76
CA GLN A 662 -18.28 -35.53 -60.20
C GLN A 662 -16.91 -35.65 -60.86
N PHE A 663 -15.83 -35.21 -60.20
CA PHE A 663 -14.45 -35.31 -60.71
C PHE A 663 -14.03 -36.75 -60.95
N ILE A 664 -14.30 -37.68 -60.02
CA ILE A 664 -13.90 -39.09 -60.16
C ILE A 664 -14.79 -39.83 -61.16
N ARG A 665 -16.05 -39.42 -61.30
CA ARG A 665 -16.99 -39.99 -62.26
C ARG A 665 -16.74 -39.53 -63.70
N ASP A 666 -15.97 -38.47 -63.92
CA ASP A 666 -15.57 -38.03 -65.25
C ASP A 666 -14.97 -39.21 -66.04
N GLU A 667 -15.50 -39.44 -67.25
CA GLU A 667 -15.18 -40.63 -68.04
C GLU A 667 -13.69 -40.73 -68.35
N HIS A 668 -13.01 -39.61 -68.58
CA HIS A 668 -11.59 -39.59 -68.87
C HIS A 668 -10.74 -39.92 -67.63
N ILE A 669 -11.12 -39.40 -66.47
CA ILE A 669 -10.44 -39.69 -65.19
C ILE A 669 -10.67 -41.14 -64.81
N HIS A 670 -11.92 -41.60 -64.82
CA HIS A 670 -12.26 -42.97 -64.45
C HIS A 670 -11.57 -43.99 -65.36
N ALA A 671 -11.58 -43.77 -66.68
CA ALA A 671 -10.89 -44.65 -67.63
C ALA A 671 -9.37 -44.68 -67.41
N GLN A 672 -8.75 -43.55 -67.08
CA GLN A 672 -7.31 -43.50 -66.80
C GLN A 672 -6.95 -44.18 -65.48
N LEU A 673 -7.74 -43.98 -64.42
CA LEU A 673 -7.55 -44.67 -63.13
C LEU A 673 -7.66 -46.18 -63.30
N GLN A 674 -8.67 -46.65 -64.03
CA GLN A 674 -8.84 -48.07 -64.33
C GLN A 674 -7.67 -48.65 -65.13
N LYS A 675 -7.11 -47.91 -66.10
CA LYS A 675 -5.90 -48.32 -66.83
C LYS A 675 -4.68 -48.44 -65.90
N ASP A 676 -4.51 -47.50 -64.98
CA ASP A 676 -3.37 -47.50 -64.06
C ASP A 676 -3.50 -48.58 -62.96
N ILE A 677 -4.72 -48.86 -62.50
CA ILE A 677 -5.03 -49.99 -61.60
C ILE A 677 -4.68 -51.31 -62.27
N ARG A 678 -5.19 -51.57 -63.47
CA ARG A 678 -4.91 -52.82 -64.22
C ARG A 678 -3.42 -53.00 -64.47
N TYR A 679 -2.75 -51.94 -64.93
CA TYR A 679 -1.30 -51.99 -65.17
C TYR A 679 -0.51 -52.34 -63.91
N PHE A 680 -0.86 -51.74 -62.76
CA PHE A 680 -0.17 -52.03 -61.50
C PHE A 680 -0.40 -53.47 -61.01
N GLN A 681 -1.63 -53.99 -61.19
CA GLN A 681 -1.96 -55.37 -60.84
C GLN A 681 -1.26 -56.39 -61.74
N GLU A 682 -1.24 -56.16 -63.06
CA GLU A 682 -0.60 -57.04 -64.04
C GLU A 682 0.93 -57.08 -63.91
N ASN A 683 1.55 -55.98 -63.47
CA ASN A 683 3.01 -55.83 -63.39
C ASN A 683 3.57 -55.88 -61.96
N LEU A 684 2.82 -56.45 -61.02
CA LEU A 684 3.10 -56.35 -59.59
C LEU A 684 4.47 -56.95 -59.18
N GLN A 685 4.88 -58.06 -59.82
CA GLN A 685 6.18 -58.70 -59.60
C GLN A 685 7.35 -57.94 -60.26
N SER A 686 7.19 -57.50 -61.51
CA SER A 686 8.24 -56.77 -62.25
C SER A 686 8.53 -55.40 -61.63
N LEU A 687 7.50 -54.75 -61.10
CA LEU A 687 7.60 -53.46 -60.42
C LEU A 687 8.10 -53.56 -58.97
N LYS A 688 8.36 -54.77 -58.44
CA LYS A 688 8.71 -55.01 -57.04
C LYS A 688 7.72 -54.34 -56.07
N LYS A 689 6.41 -54.38 -56.39
CA LYS A 689 5.32 -53.74 -55.63
C LYS A 689 5.44 -52.21 -55.47
N MET A 690 6.14 -51.50 -56.37
CA MET A 690 6.28 -50.04 -56.33
C MET A 690 5.59 -49.37 -57.52
N PHE A 691 4.66 -48.46 -57.26
CA PHE A 691 3.95 -47.74 -58.32
C PHE A 691 4.91 -46.79 -59.07
N PRO A 692 4.97 -46.82 -60.42
CA PRO A 692 5.96 -46.03 -61.17
C PRO A 692 5.68 -44.52 -61.15
N PRO A 693 6.64 -43.66 -60.75
CA PRO A 693 6.43 -42.21 -60.75
C PRO A 693 6.24 -41.63 -62.15
N LYS A 694 6.84 -42.25 -63.18
CA LYS A 694 6.64 -41.84 -64.59
C LYS A 694 5.16 -41.92 -65.02
N ARG A 695 4.37 -42.85 -64.47
CA ARG A 695 2.93 -42.92 -64.77
C ARG A 695 2.15 -41.83 -64.07
N ALA A 696 2.54 -41.44 -62.85
CA ALA A 696 1.97 -40.27 -62.18
C ALA A 696 2.27 -38.96 -62.95
N ASP A 697 3.48 -38.83 -63.50
CA ASP A 697 3.86 -37.70 -64.38
C ASP A 697 3.03 -37.70 -65.68
N GLN A 698 2.88 -38.87 -66.31
CA GLN A 698 2.04 -39.04 -67.52
C GLN A 698 0.57 -38.74 -67.25
N PHE A 699 0.05 -39.13 -66.09
CA PHE A 699 -1.31 -38.79 -65.66
C PHE A 699 -1.49 -37.27 -65.65
N ASN A 700 -0.62 -36.53 -64.96
CA ASN A 700 -0.69 -35.06 -64.94
C ASN A 700 -0.54 -34.42 -66.33
N HIS A 701 0.33 -34.95 -67.19
CA HIS A 701 0.50 -34.46 -68.56
C HIS A 701 -0.71 -34.72 -69.45
N ALA A 702 -1.34 -35.90 -69.37
CA ALA A 702 -2.53 -36.24 -70.15
C ALA A 702 -3.68 -35.26 -69.88
N PHE A 703 -3.88 -34.86 -68.63
CA PHE A 703 -4.94 -33.92 -68.24
C PHE A 703 -4.56 -32.45 -68.37
N SER A 704 -3.27 -32.14 -68.58
CA SER A 704 -2.82 -30.77 -68.89
C SER A 704 -3.16 -30.36 -70.32
N GLN A 705 -3.21 -31.32 -71.26
CA GLN A 705 -3.52 -31.09 -72.68
C GLN A 705 -5.02 -30.82 -72.95
N LEU A 706 -5.91 -31.18 -72.01
CA LEU A 706 -7.35 -30.94 -72.11
C LEU A 706 -7.74 -29.48 -71.80
N SER A 707 -6.84 -28.69 -71.20
CA SER A 707 -7.01 -27.27 -70.93
C SER A 707 -6.41 -26.43 -72.07
N ILE A 708 -7.25 -25.94 -72.98
CA ILE A 708 -6.83 -25.39 -74.30
C ILE A 708 -6.44 -23.89 -74.25
N GLN A 709 -6.59 -23.18 -73.12
CA GLN A 709 -6.25 -21.74 -73.03
C GLN A 709 -5.04 -21.44 -72.15
N HIS A 710 -4.12 -20.61 -72.67
CA HIS A 710 -2.91 -20.17 -71.95
C HIS A 710 -3.28 -19.33 -70.72
N GLY A 711 -3.06 -19.88 -69.53
CA GLY A 711 -3.21 -19.19 -68.24
C GLY A 711 -4.34 -19.70 -67.35
N GLU A 712 -5.19 -20.62 -67.83
CA GLU A 712 -6.18 -21.27 -66.95
C GLU A 712 -5.56 -22.42 -66.14
N LEU A 713 -6.08 -22.60 -64.91
CA LEU A 713 -5.73 -23.72 -64.03
C LEU A 713 -6.02 -25.06 -64.73
N THR A 714 -5.04 -25.96 -64.74
CA THR A 714 -5.22 -27.31 -65.31
C THR A 714 -6.32 -28.06 -64.56
N TYR A 715 -6.87 -29.09 -65.20
CA TYR A 715 -7.88 -29.94 -64.56
C TYR A 715 -7.38 -30.53 -63.23
N MET A 716 -6.10 -30.92 -63.17
CA MET A 716 -5.44 -31.42 -61.95
C MET A 716 -5.19 -30.33 -60.91
N ASP A 717 -4.91 -29.09 -61.33
CA ASP A 717 -4.80 -27.95 -60.39
C ASP A 717 -6.15 -27.64 -59.73
N ARG A 718 -7.25 -27.69 -60.49
CA ARG A 718 -8.61 -27.54 -59.94
C ARG A 718 -8.90 -28.65 -58.94
N PHE A 719 -8.45 -29.87 -59.21
CA PHE A 719 -8.64 -30.99 -58.31
C PHE A 719 -7.79 -30.87 -57.04
N ARG A 720 -6.52 -30.44 -57.15
CA ARG A 720 -5.66 -30.09 -56.01
C ARG A 720 -6.32 -29.02 -55.14
N MET A 721 -6.78 -27.92 -55.74
CA MET A 721 -7.43 -26.82 -55.03
C MET A 721 -8.70 -27.25 -54.30
N LEU A 722 -9.51 -28.14 -54.89
CA LEU A 722 -10.66 -28.74 -54.23
C LEU A 722 -10.26 -29.47 -52.95
N ILE A 723 -9.23 -30.31 -53.03
CA ILE A 723 -8.72 -31.08 -51.88
C ILE A 723 -8.12 -30.13 -50.83
N THR A 724 -7.37 -29.10 -51.26
CA THR A 724 -6.86 -28.04 -50.37
C THR A 724 -7.98 -27.33 -49.61
N GLN A 725 -9.06 -26.95 -50.29
CA GLN A 725 -10.20 -26.28 -49.66
C GLN A 725 -10.89 -27.18 -48.63
N MET A 726 -11.02 -28.48 -48.93
CA MET A 726 -11.57 -29.46 -47.98
C MET A 726 -10.68 -29.59 -46.74
N GLY A 727 -9.36 -29.68 -46.90
CA GLY A 727 -8.45 -29.76 -45.77
C GLY A 727 -8.28 -28.46 -44.98
N ASN A 728 -8.35 -27.29 -45.63
CA ASN A 728 -8.40 -25.99 -44.95
C ASN A 728 -9.64 -25.87 -44.07
N ALA A 729 -10.80 -26.37 -44.52
CA ALA A 729 -12.02 -26.39 -43.72
C ALA A 729 -11.88 -27.31 -42.48
N LEU A 730 -11.21 -28.45 -42.62
CA LEU A 730 -10.90 -29.34 -41.50
C LEU A 730 -9.87 -28.74 -40.55
N GLY A 731 -8.86 -28.05 -41.07
CA GLY A 731 -7.93 -27.26 -40.29
C GLY A 731 -8.63 -26.18 -39.46
N PHE A 732 -9.71 -25.59 -39.99
CA PHE A 732 -10.49 -24.57 -39.30
C PHE A 732 -11.24 -25.17 -38.11
N VAL A 733 -11.90 -26.31 -38.29
CA VAL A 733 -12.52 -27.07 -37.18
C VAL A 733 -11.49 -27.45 -36.14
N ARG A 734 -10.32 -27.94 -36.55
CA ARG A 734 -9.22 -28.27 -35.63
C ARG A 734 -8.76 -27.06 -34.81
N SER A 735 -8.50 -25.92 -35.45
CA SER A 735 -8.11 -24.68 -34.75
C SER A 735 -9.19 -24.16 -33.82
N MET A 736 -10.47 -24.31 -34.19
CA MET A 736 -11.61 -23.98 -33.33
C MET A 736 -11.70 -24.90 -32.10
N SER A 737 -11.53 -26.21 -32.29
CA SER A 737 -11.47 -27.18 -31.17
C SER A 737 -10.29 -26.91 -30.23
N SER A 738 -9.12 -26.55 -30.76
CA SER A 738 -7.96 -26.14 -29.95
C SER A 738 -8.23 -24.85 -29.17
N GLY A 739 -8.88 -23.86 -29.78
CA GLY A 739 -9.31 -22.64 -29.10
C GLY A 739 -10.31 -22.91 -27.97
N ALA A 740 -11.27 -23.79 -28.19
CA ALA A 740 -12.23 -24.21 -27.17
C ALA A 740 -11.55 -24.94 -26.00
N ALA A 741 -10.58 -25.82 -26.28
CA ALA A 741 -9.80 -26.49 -25.26
C ALA A 741 -8.98 -25.51 -24.41
N ALA A 742 -8.42 -24.45 -25.01
CA ALA A 742 -7.69 -23.40 -24.28
C ALA A 742 -8.62 -22.61 -23.34
N VAL A 743 -9.82 -22.25 -23.81
CA VAL A 743 -10.85 -21.60 -22.97
C VAL A 743 -11.27 -22.52 -21.83
N ALA A 744 -11.52 -23.81 -22.10
CA ALA A 744 -11.89 -24.80 -21.09
C ALA A 744 -10.77 -25.04 -20.06
N SER A 745 -9.50 -25.03 -20.48
CA SER A 745 -8.35 -25.16 -19.58
C SER A 745 -8.26 -24.00 -18.60
N GLN A 746 -8.53 -22.77 -19.06
CA GLN A 746 -8.59 -21.59 -18.19
C GLN A 746 -9.78 -21.65 -17.22
N MET A 747 -10.90 -22.25 -17.64
CA MET A 747 -12.06 -22.46 -16.77
C MET A 747 -11.75 -23.36 -15.57
N LYS A 748 -10.72 -24.23 -15.64
CA LYS A 748 -10.29 -25.03 -14.47
C LYS A 748 -9.80 -24.19 -13.29
N ALA A 749 -9.40 -22.92 -13.50
CA ALA A 749 -9.09 -22.02 -12.40
C ALA A 749 -10.32 -21.70 -11.51
N TYR A 750 -11.53 -21.92 -12.02
CA TYR A 750 -12.75 -21.84 -11.22
C TYR A 750 -13.03 -23.14 -10.45
N ASP A 751 -12.33 -24.25 -10.74
CA ASP A 751 -12.53 -25.54 -10.05
C ASP A 751 -11.98 -25.50 -8.61
N THR A 752 -10.91 -24.72 -8.35
CA THR A 752 -10.39 -24.51 -6.98
C THR A 752 -11.39 -23.81 -6.05
N ILE A 753 -12.38 -23.11 -6.59
CA ILE A 753 -13.46 -22.48 -5.82
C ILE A 753 -14.47 -23.53 -5.32
N GLU A 754 -14.57 -24.68 -6.00
CA GLU A 754 -15.53 -25.74 -5.64
C GLU A 754 -15.04 -26.57 -4.44
N ASP A 755 -13.73 -26.81 -4.33
CA ASP A 755 -13.12 -27.56 -3.22
C ASP A 755 -13.05 -26.76 -1.90
N ASP A 756 -12.91 -25.43 -1.98
CA ASP A 756 -12.81 -24.55 -0.80
C ASP A 756 -14.18 -24.16 -0.21
N ILE A 757 -15.27 -24.29 -0.98
CA ILE A 757 -16.63 -23.97 -0.51
C ILE A 757 -17.29 -25.25 0.01
N ALA A 758 -16.90 -25.66 1.22
CA ALA A 758 -17.66 -26.61 2.03
C ALA A 758 -18.96 -25.94 2.51
N SER A 759 -19.99 -25.92 1.67
CA SER A 759 -21.34 -25.51 2.09
C SER A 759 -22.08 -26.71 2.66
N SER A 760 -22.53 -26.60 3.91
CA SER A 760 -23.50 -27.51 4.51
C SER A 760 -24.78 -27.53 3.67
N ASP A 761 -25.18 -28.72 3.24
CA ASP A 761 -26.44 -28.97 2.54
C ASP A 761 -27.61 -28.41 3.36
N THR A 762 -28.04 -27.19 3.02
CA THR A 762 -29.32 -26.64 3.45
C THR A 762 -30.00 -25.97 2.27
N ASP A 763 -31.13 -26.58 1.93
CA ASP A 763 -32.17 -26.23 0.95
C ASP A 763 -32.22 -24.78 0.43
N GLY A 764 -32.32 -24.67 -0.89
CA GLY A 764 -32.80 -23.48 -1.60
C GLY A 764 -32.05 -23.22 -2.91
N ASP A 765 -32.78 -22.73 -3.93
CA ASP A 765 -32.24 -22.14 -5.17
C ASP A 765 -31.33 -20.94 -4.84
N SER A 766 -30.12 -21.22 -4.39
CA SER A 766 -29.10 -20.20 -4.16
C SER A 766 -28.36 -19.92 -5.47
N PRO A 767 -27.91 -18.68 -5.68
CA PRO A 767 -27.05 -18.32 -6.82
C PRO A 767 -25.82 -19.22 -6.96
N LEU A 768 -25.36 -19.83 -5.86
CA LEU A 768 -24.24 -20.78 -5.82
C LEU A 768 -24.59 -22.11 -6.51
N ASN A 769 -25.79 -22.66 -6.28
CA ASN A 769 -26.25 -23.88 -6.95
C ASN A 769 -26.45 -23.64 -8.45
N THR A 770 -26.97 -22.47 -8.82
CA THR A 770 -27.06 -22.06 -10.24
C THR A 770 -25.66 -21.95 -10.86
N ALA A 771 -24.69 -21.36 -10.16
CA ALA A 771 -23.31 -21.26 -10.64
C ALA A 771 -22.63 -22.64 -10.77
N LYS A 772 -22.80 -23.54 -9.79
CA LYS A 772 -22.30 -24.93 -9.86
C LYS A 772 -22.89 -25.68 -11.07
N LYS A 773 -24.21 -25.58 -11.28
CA LYS A 773 -24.88 -26.18 -12.43
C LYS A 773 -24.37 -25.61 -13.76
N LEU A 774 -24.17 -24.30 -13.84
CA LEU A 774 -23.67 -23.64 -15.04
C LEU A 774 -22.21 -24.00 -15.33
N LEU A 775 -21.37 -24.12 -14.30
CA LEU A 775 -20.00 -24.65 -14.41
C LEU A 775 -20.00 -26.11 -14.87
N GLN A 776 -20.88 -26.95 -14.33
CA GLN A 776 -21.05 -28.34 -14.77
C GLN A 776 -21.51 -28.44 -16.24
N GLU A 777 -22.49 -27.63 -16.66
CA GLU A 777 -22.95 -27.57 -18.05
C GLU A 777 -21.84 -27.10 -19.00
N LEU A 778 -21.03 -26.11 -18.59
CA LEU A 778 -19.85 -25.66 -19.35
C LEU A 778 -18.77 -26.75 -19.44
N ARG A 779 -18.53 -27.51 -18.37
CA ARG A 779 -17.61 -28.68 -18.35
C ARG A 779 -18.09 -29.75 -19.33
N GLU A 780 -19.37 -30.09 -19.30
CA GLU A 780 -19.94 -31.06 -20.24
C GLU A 780 -19.83 -30.60 -21.69
N GLN A 781 -20.09 -29.32 -21.97
CA GLN A 781 -19.93 -28.76 -23.31
C GLN A 781 -18.47 -28.81 -23.77
N ALA A 782 -17.52 -28.43 -22.92
CA ALA A 782 -16.09 -28.47 -23.24
C ALA A 782 -15.59 -29.90 -23.56
N ASN A 783 -16.07 -30.90 -22.81
CA ASN A 783 -15.70 -32.30 -23.03
C ASN A 783 -16.36 -32.93 -24.26
N LYS A 784 -17.64 -32.62 -24.54
CA LYS A 784 -18.35 -33.07 -25.75
C LYS A 784 -17.72 -32.54 -27.05
N ASN A 785 -16.95 -31.45 -26.96
CA ASN A 785 -16.38 -30.74 -28.10
C ASN A 785 -15.05 -31.34 -28.64
N ARG A 786 -14.56 -32.46 -28.09
CA ARG A 786 -13.27 -33.07 -28.49
C ARG A 786 -13.37 -33.95 -29.74
N ASP A 787 -14.57 -34.40 -30.13
CA ASP A 787 -14.74 -35.47 -31.14
C ASP A 787 -15.33 -35.02 -32.49
N PHE A 788 -15.40 -33.71 -32.77
CA PHE A 788 -16.00 -33.21 -34.01
C PHE A 788 -15.31 -33.70 -35.28
N THR A 789 -13.99 -33.87 -35.25
CA THR A 789 -13.24 -34.42 -36.39
C THR A 789 -13.67 -35.86 -36.68
N LYS A 790 -13.84 -36.69 -35.64
CA LYS A 790 -14.29 -38.08 -35.76
C LYS A 790 -15.72 -38.15 -36.30
N MET A 791 -16.62 -37.33 -35.76
CA MET A 791 -17.98 -37.18 -36.27
C MET A 791 -18.00 -36.84 -37.77
N LEU A 792 -17.19 -35.87 -38.20
CA LEU A 792 -17.08 -35.50 -39.62
C LEU A 792 -16.51 -36.63 -40.48
N VAL A 793 -15.64 -37.50 -39.96
CA VAL A 793 -15.17 -38.68 -40.71
C VAL A 793 -16.30 -39.71 -40.84
N GLU A 794 -16.92 -40.09 -39.72
CA GLU A 794 -17.93 -41.16 -39.68
C GLU A 794 -19.17 -40.85 -40.51
N VAL A 795 -19.68 -39.61 -40.47
CA VAL A 795 -20.90 -39.22 -41.19
C VAL A 795 -20.74 -39.37 -42.71
N PHE A 796 -19.56 -39.03 -43.26
CA PHE A 796 -19.29 -39.23 -44.68
C PHE A 796 -18.89 -40.68 -44.99
N ARG A 797 -18.15 -41.36 -44.09
CA ARG A 797 -17.76 -42.77 -44.25
C ARG A 797 -18.99 -43.67 -44.41
N ARG A 798 -19.95 -43.59 -43.49
CA ARG A 798 -21.22 -44.35 -43.57
C ARG A 798 -21.93 -44.09 -44.90
N LYS A 799 -22.04 -42.82 -45.28
CA LYS A 799 -22.72 -42.44 -46.53
C LYS A 799 -22.07 -42.99 -47.80
N PHE A 800 -20.74 -43.02 -47.88
CA PHE A 800 -20.04 -43.44 -49.10
C PHE A 800 -19.77 -44.95 -49.17
N LEU A 801 -19.56 -45.62 -48.04
CA LEU A 801 -19.29 -47.05 -48.02
C LEU A 801 -20.57 -47.91 -48.02
N ASP A 802 -21.66 -47.41 -47.44
CA ASP A 802 -22.92 -48.18 -47.34
C ASP A 802 -23.73 -48.14 -48.64
N ASP A 803 -23.51 -47.15 -49.53
CA ASP A 803 -24.24 -47.01 -50.81
C ASP A 803 -23.37 -47.43 -52.02
N PRO A 804 -23.74 -48.50 -52.76
CA PRO A 804 -22.96 -49.03 -53.87
C PRO A 804 -22.79 -48.04 -55.04
N LYS A 805 -23.58 -46.96 -55.11
CA LYS A 805 -23.45 -45.89 -56.12
C LYS A 805 -22.09 -45.18 -56.07
N PHE A 806 -21.41 -45.23 -54.93
CA PHE A 806 -20.11 -44.56 -54.72
C PHE A 806 -18.90 -45.49 -54.86
N SER A 807 -19.08 -46.72 -55.35
CA SER A 807 -18.00 -47.70 -55.55
C SER A 807 -16.81 -47.17 -56.38
N HIS A 808 -17.07 -46.37 -57.41
CA HIS A 808 -16.05 -45.72 -58.24
C HIS A 808 -15.11 -44.77 -57.46
N LEU A 809 -15.51 -44.28 -56.28
CA LEU A 809 -14.63 -43.45 -55.43
C LEU A 809 -13.49 -44.26 -54.82
N LEU A 810 -13.62 -45.59 -54.72
CA LEU A 810 -12.57 -46.45 -54.18
C LEU A 810 -11.33 -46.47 -55.08
N ASP A 811 -11.45 -46.13 -56.36
CA ASP A 811 -10.31 -46.03 -57.29
C ASP A 811 -9.40 -44.83 -57.02
N PHE A 812 -9.83 -43.90 -56.14
CA PHE A 812 -9.12 -42.66 -55.85
C PHE A 812 -7.68 -42.87 -55.35
N TYR A 813 -7.37 -43.97 -54.68
CA TYR A 813 -6.02 -44.22 -54.15
C TYR A 813 -4.92 -44.20 -55.22
N VAL A 814 -5.26 -44.51 -56.48
CA VAL A 814 -4.32 -44.46 -57.63
C VAL A 814 -4.17 -43.04 -58.20
N ALA A 815 -5.13 -42.15 -57.95
CA ALA A 815 -5.02 -40.72 -58.29
C ALA A 815 -4.08 -39.96 -57.35
N VAL A 816 -3.93 -40.43 -56.11
CA VAL A 816 -3.15 -39.75 -55.05
C VAL A 816 -1.69 -39.51 -55.45
N PRO A 817 -0.94 -40.48 -56.02
CA PRO A 817 0.40 -40.23 -56.55
C PRO A 817 0.50 -39.07 -57.55
N ALA A 818 -0.43 -38.98 -58.51
CA ALA A 818 -0.45 -37.90 -59.50
C ALA A 818 -0.74 -36.54 -58.85
N LEU A 819 -1.69 -36.50 -57.91
CA LEU A 819 -1.99 -35.30 -57.13
C LEU A 819 -0.81 -34.85 -56.26
N MET A 820 -0.05 -35.77 -55.66
CA MET A 820 1.16 -35.45 -54.89
C MET A 820 2.25 -34.85 -55.77
N VAL A 821 2.45 -35.36 -57.00
CA VAL A 821 3.39 -34.76 -57.97
C VAL A 821 2.92 -33.34 -58.34
N ASN A 822 1.65 -33.16 -58.70
CA ASN A 822 1.10 -31.85 -59.03
C ASN A 822 1.24 -30.83 -57.88
N TYR A 823 1.06 -31.28 -56.63
CA TYR A 823 1.30 -30.44 -55.45
C TYR A 823 2.77 -30.04 -55.30
N VAL A 824 3.71 -30.96 -55.46
CA VAL A 824 5.14 -30.65 -55.32
C VAL A 824 5.60 -29.67 -56.40
N ASP A 825 5.15 -29.86 -57.64
CA ASP A 825 5.44 -28.92 -58.73
C ASP A 825 4.90 -27.52 -58.43
N HIS A 826 3.68 -27.43 -57.92
CA HIS A 826 3.08 -26.16 -57.49
C HIS A 826 3.87 -25.50 -56.36
N MET A 827 4.27 -26.26 -55.32
CA MET A 827 5.03 -25.72 -54.19
C MET A 827 6.42 -25.23 -54.59
N LEU A 828 7.08 -25.90 -55.54
CA LEU A 828 8.34 -25.43 -56.11
C LEU A 828 8.17 -24.09 -56.83
N VAL A 829 7.11 -23.96 -57.65
CA VAL A 829 6.76 -22.69 -58.32
C VAL A 829 6.49 -21.59 -57.30
N CYS A 830 5.73 -21.87 -56.25
CA CYS A 830 5.43 -20.91 -55.18
C CYS A 830 6.70 -20.47 -54.44
N ARG A 831 7.62 -21.38 -54.12
CA ARG A 831 8.88 -21.06 -53.45
C ARG A 831 9.84 -20.25 -54.31
N ASP A 832 9.88 -20.50 -55.61
CA ASP A 832 10.68 -19.69 -56.53
C ASP A 832 10.11 -18.27 -56.69
N ARG A 833 8.79 -18.08 -56.50
CA ARG A 833 8.18 -16.74 -56.42
C ARG A 833 8.60 -16.00 -55.14
N LEU A 834 8.72 -16.69 -53.99
CA LEU A 834 9.15 -16.09 -52.72
C LEU A 834 10.60 -15.55 -52.75
N LYS A 835 11.48 -16.19 -53.52
CA LYS A 835 12.88 -15.75 -53.66
C LYS A 835 13.03 -14.44 -54.46
N LYS A 836 11.99 -14.00 -55.18
CA LYS A 836 11.95 -12.73 -55.92
C LYS A 836 11.32 -11.65 -55.02
N ARG A 837 11.76 -10.38 -55.12
CA ARG A 837 11.20 -9.26 -54.31
C ARG A 837 9.67 -9.28 -54.35
N ALA A 838 9.03 -9.14 -53.18
CA ALA A 838 7.58 -9.18 -53.02
C ALA A 838 6.90 -8.19 -53.97
N GLN A 839 6.10 -8.70 -54.91
CA GLN A 839 5.31 -7.91 -55.83
C GLN A 839 3.88 -7.80 -55.28
N LEU A 840 3.38 -6.57 -55.15
CA LEU A 840 1.99 -6.30 -54.74
C LEU A 840 1.02 -7.04 -55.69
N HIS A 841 -0.06 -7.60 -55.16
CA HIS A 841 -1.11 -8.32 -55.90
C HIS A 841 -0.69 -9.67 -56.53
N LYS A 842 0.34 -10.35 -56.02
CA LYS A 842 0.64 -11.75 -56.39
C LYS A 842 0.49 -12.68 -55.21
N GLU A 843 0.02 -13.90 -55.47
CA GLU A 843 -0.14 -14.94 -54.45
C GLU A 843 1.21 -15.33 -53.83
N ILE A 844 1.28 -15.24 -52.51
CA ILE A 844 2.43 -15.59 -51.67
C ILE A 844 2.04 -16.84 -50.87
N THR A 845 2.30 -18.01 -51.43
CA THR A 845 2.08 -19.30 -50.76
C THR A 845 3.43 -19.90 -50.38
N PHE A 846 3.63 -20.20 -49.09
CA PHE A 846 4.85 -20.86 -48.61
C PHE A 846 4.59 -22.16 -47.83
N THR A 847 3.36 -22.33 -47.32
CA THR A 847 2.82 -23.59 -46.78
C THR A 847 1.43 -23.83 -47.37
N ASP A 848 1.09 -25.09 -47.66
CA ASP A 848 -0.24 -25.52 -48.13
C ASP A 848 -0.58 -26.90 -47.55
N ASP A 849 -0.55 -27.00 -46.21
CA ASP A 849 -0.82 -28.26 -45.51
C ASP A 849 -2.31 -28.65 -45.61
N GLY A 850 -3.17 -27.71 -46.04
CA GLY A 850 -4.56 -27.96 -46.37
C GLY A 850 -4.73 -29.05 -47.42
N PHE A 851 -3.88 -29.09 -48.45
CA PHE A 851 -3.90 -30.19 -49.43
C PHE A 851 -3.66 -31.56 -48.77
N ILE A 852 -2.64 -31.63 -47.92
CA ILE A 852 -2.19 -32.85 -47.25
C ILE A 852 -3.26 -33.35 -46.28
N MET A 853 -3.86 -32.43 -45.51
CA MET A 853 -4.99 -32.70 -44.63
C MET A 853 -6.23 -33.19 -45.40
N GLY A 854 -6.53 -32.59 -46.55
CA GLY A 854 -7.64 -33.00 -47.41
C GLY A 854 -7.43 -34.41 -47.99
N LEU A 855 -6.24 -34.72 -48.48
CA LEU A 855 -5.89 -36.07 -48.97
C LEU A 855 -6.03 -37.12 -47.88
N ALA A 856 -5.45 -36.88 -46.70
CA ALA A 856 -5.52 -37.80 -45.58
C ALA A 856 -6.96 -38.03 -45.12
N TYR A 857 -7.77 -36.97 -45.11
CA TYR A 857 -9.19 -37.06 -44.78
C TYR A 857 -9.97 -37.93 -45.77
N ILE A 858 -9.83 -37.70 -47.09
CA ILE A 858 -10.54 -38.46 -48.12
C ILE A 858 -10.16 -39.95 -48.05
N LEU A 859 -8.86 -40.26 -47.90
CA LEU A 859 -8.39 -41.64 -47.73
C LEU A 859 -8.94 -42.30 -46.46
N THR A 860 -9.12 -41.53 -45.39
CA THR A 860 -9.69 -42.05 -44.13
C THR A 860 -11.20 -42.26 -44.24
N VAL A 861 -11.93 -41.34 -44.89
CA VAL A 861 -13.38 -41.45 -45.11
C VAL A 861 -13.72 -42.64 -46.00
N LEU A 862 -12.95 -42.86 -47.08
CA LEU A 862 -13.17 -43.95 -48.03
C LEU A 862 -12.48 -45.27 -47.61
N ASN A 863 -11.80 -45.30 -46.47
CA ASN A 863 -11.04 -46.45 -45.98
C ASN A 863 -10.01 -47.01 -46.99
N LEU A 864 -9.22 -46.12 -47.61
CA LEU A 864 -8.29 -46.42 -48.70
C LEU A 864 -6.81 -46.51 -48.27
N TRP A 865 -6.51 -46.40 -46.97
CA TRP A 865 -5.14 -46.46 -46.45
C TRP A 865 -4.41 -47.77 -46.78
N PRO A 866 -5.01 -48.97 -46.63
CA PRO A 866 -4.37 -50.22 -47.01
C PRO A 866 -4.00 -50.26 -48.50
N GLN A 867 -4.93 -49.86 -49.38
CA GLN A 867 -4.78 -49.84 -50.82
C GLN A 867 -3.68 -48.85 -51.24
N PHE A 868 -3.66 -47.64 -50.66
CA PHE A 868 -2.60 -46.67 -50.91
C PHE A 868 -1.24 -47.16 -50.41
N THR A 869 -1.17 -47.76 -49.22
CA THR A 869 0.10 -48.29 -48.67
C THR A 869 0.67 -49.39 -49.55
N SER A 870 -0.18 -50.18 -50.21
CA SER A 870 0.23 -51.23 -51.15
C SER A 870 1.01 -50.70 -52.37
N LEU A 871 0.83 -49.43 -52.74
CA LEU A 871 1.54 -48.79 -53.86
C LEU A 871 3.02 -48.53 -53.59
N ASN A 872 3.45 -48.54 -52.31
CA ASN A 872 4.81 -48.17 -51.88
C ASN A 872 5.33 -46.86 -52.52
N TRP A 873 4.43 -45.87 -52.67
CA TRP A 873 4.66 -44.65 -53.46
C TRP A 873 5.92 -43.87 -53.05
N PHE A 874 6.05 -43.52 -51.77
CA PHE A 874 7.19 -42.74 -51.27
C PHE A 874 8.53 -43.46 -51.48
N ARG A 875 8.55 -44.81 -51.34
CA ARG A 875 9.73 -45.63 -51.63
C ARG A 875 10.09 -45.59 -53.11
N SER A 876 9.08 -45.62 -53.99
CA SER A 876 9.23 -45.50 -55.44
C SER A 876 9.83 -44.15 -55.85
N VAL A 877 9.34 -43.05 -55.26
CA VAL A 877 9.85 -41.68 -55.52
C VAL A 877 11.28 -41.51 -55.02
N ASN A 878 11.59 -41.98 -53.80
CA ASN A 878 12.96 -41.92 -53.27
C ASN A 878 13.94 -42.69 -54.15
N LYS A 879 13.52 -43.86 -54.67
CA LYS A 879 14.34 -44.64 -55.60
C LYS A 879 14.57 -43.90 -56.93
N LYS A 880 13.53 -43.28 -57.50
CA LYS A 880 13.67 -42.43 -58.70
C LYS A 880 14.65 -41.27 -58.45
N CYS A 881 14.50 -40.55 -57.34
CA CYS A 881 15.39 -39.43 -57.01
C CYS A 881 16.85 -39.85 -56.78
N ALA A 882 17.08 -41.04 -56.21
CA ALA A 882 18.42 -41.60 -56.04
C ALA A 882 19.06 -41.98 -57.40
N THR A 883 18.31 -42.65 -58.28
CA THR A 883 18.77 -42.95 -59.64
C THR A 883 19.03 -41.69 -60.45
N ASP A 884 18.16 -40.68 -60.36
CA ASP A 884 18.33 -39.39 -61.03
C ASP A 884 19.56 -38.63 -60.48
N HIS A 885 19.87 -38.74 -59.17
CA HIS A 885 21.11 -38.22 -58.58
C HIS A 885 22.35 -38.92 -59.10
N GLU A 886 22.34 -40.26 -59.21
CA GLU A 886 23.45 -41.05 -59.76
C GLU A 886 23.71 -40.65 -61.22
N MET A 887 22.66 -40.57 -62.05
CA MET A 887 22.76 -40.14 -63.44
C MET A 887 23.29 -38.71 -63.58
N LEU A 888 22.82 -37.77 -62.75
CA LEU A 888 23.34 -36.39 -62.75
C LEU A 888 24.78 -36.31 -62.26
N THR A 889 25.20 -37.15 -61.32
CA THR A 889 26.58 -37.21 -60.84
C THR A 889 27.53 -37.72 -61.92
N GLU A 890 27.08 -38.63 -62.78
CA GLU A 890 27.81 -39.07 -63.98
C GLU A 890 27.82 -38.00 -65.08
N GLU A 891 26.69 -37.32 -65.33
CA GLU A 891 26.58 -36.18 -66.28
C GLU A 891 27.49 -35.01 -65.86
N MET A 892 27.66 -34.79 -64.55
CA MET A 892 28.53 -33.76 -63.97
C MET A 892 30.03 -34.06 -64.12
N LYS A 893 30.40 -35.34 -64.24
CA LYS A 893 31.78 -35.77 -64.53
C LYS A 893 32.14 -35.68 -66.01
N THR A 894 31.15 -35.66 -66.90
CA THR A 894 31.34 -35.82 -68.36
C THR A 894 30.98 -34.57 -69.19
N SER A 895 30.16 -33.65 -68.65
CA SER A 895 29.64 -32.49 -69.40
C SER A 895 30.54 -31.24 -69.36
N LYS A 896 30.56 -30.48 -70.47
CA LYS A 896 31.22 -29.16 -70.60
C LYS A 896 30.36 -27.98 -70.09
N ASP A 897 29.06 -28.17 -69.84
CA ASP A 897 28.14 -27.15 -69.31
C ASP A 897 27.91 -27.35 -67.81
N SER A 898 28.85 -26.91 -66.97
CA SER A 898 28.73 -27.09 -65.51
C SER A 898 27.53 -26.32 -64.93
N ARG A 899 27.18 -25.17 -65.51
CA ARG A 899 26.13 -24.29 -64.98
C ARG A 899 24.73 -24.90 -65.18
N GLY A 900 24.48 -25.51 -66.35
CA GLY A 900 23.24 -26.24 -66.62
C GLY A 900 23.08 -27.47 -65.72
N VAL A 901 24.15 -28.25 -65.52
CA VAL A 901 24.13 -29.44 -64.65
C VAL A 901 23.94 -29.07 -63.17
N HIS A 902 24.59 -28.01 -62.68
CA HIS A 902 24.36 -27.48 -61.33
C HIS A 902 22.91 -27.01 -61.10
N LEU A 903 22.27 -26.40 -62.11
CA LEU A 903 20.87 -26.00 -62.02
C LEU A 903 19.94 -27.21 -61.95
N LYS A 904 20.18 -28.25 -62.76
CA LYS A 904 19.45 -29.53 -62.70
C LYS A 904 19.58 -30.20 -61.33
N ALA A 905 20.80 -30.25 -60.77
CA ALA A 905 21.06 -30.80 -59.45
C ALA A 905 20.33 -30.02 -58.34
N THR A 906 20.35 -28.68 -58.41
CA THR A 906 19.65 -27.83 -57.44
C THR A 906 18.12 -28.02 -57.51
N ARG A 907 17.55 -28.19 -58.71
CA ARG A 907 16.13 -28.48 -58.90
C ARG A 907 15.75 -29.86 -58.38
N LEU A 908 16.57 -30.89 -58.64
CA LEU A 908 16.32 -32.24 -58.12
C LEU A 908 16.39 -32.27 -56.60
N GLN A 909 17.36 -31.59 -55.99
CA GLN A 909 17.47 -31.46 -54.54
C GLN A 909 16.27 -30.73 -53.92
N ALA A 910 15.77 -29.67 -54.57
CA ALA A 910 14.57 -28.96 -54.13
C ALA A 910 13.32 -29.87 -54.22
N TYR A 911 13.17 -30.62 -55.31
CA TYR A 911 12.08 -31.57 -55.52
C TYR A 911 12.09 -32.69 -54.46
N GLU A 912 13.25 -33.30 -54.20
CA GLU A 912 13.40 -34.32 -53.16
C GLU A 912 13.06 -33.78 -51.76
N ARG A 913 13.50 -32.54 -51.46
CA ARG A 913 13.19 -31.89 -50.18
C ARG A 913 11.70 -31.65 -50.01
N GLU A 914 10.99 -31.19 -51.04
CA GLU A 914 9.53 -31.00 -50.98
C GLU A 914 8.80 -32.32 -50.80
N PHE A 915 9.20 -33.39 -51.49
CA PHE A 915 8.60 -34.71 -51.31
C PHE A 915 8.83 -35.27 -49.90
N LYS A 916 10.00 -35.04 -49.29
CA LYS A 916 10.27 -35.40 -47.89
C LYS A 916 9.35 -34.64 -46.93
N LEU A 917 9.21 -33.33 -47.12
CA LEU A 917 8.30 -32.50 -46.29
C LEU A 917 6.84 -32.94 -46.43
N LEU A 918 6.39 -33.23 -47.65
CA LEU A 918 5.06 -33.78 -47.90
C LEU A 918 4.88 -35.12 -47.20
N SER A 919 5.86 -36.03 -47.29
CA SER A 919 5.79 -37.34 -46.64
C SER A 919 5.68 -37.24 -45.12
N PHE A 920 6.44 -36.36 -44.47
CA PHE A 920 6.37 -36.18 -43.02
C PHE A 920 5.02 -35.60 -42.61
N THR A 921 4.56 -34.55 -43.28
CA THR A 921 3.29 -33.88 -42.97
C THR A 921 2.10 -34.81 -43.25
N PHE A 922 2.17 -35.63 -44.30
CA PHE A 922 1.14 -36.61 -44.63
C PHE A 922 1.05 -37.74 -43.59
N GLN A 923 2.18 -38.18 -43.05
CA GLN A 923 2.18 -39.11 -41.92
C GLN A 923 1.57 -38.47 -40.66
N SER A 924 1.89 -37.21 -40.37
CA SER A 924 1.26 -36.47 -39.26
C SER A 924 -0.25 -36.30 -39.45
N ALA A 925 -0.70 -36.01 -40.67
CA ALA A 925 -2.12 -35.93 -41.00
C ALA A 925 -2.83 -37.28 -40.89
N ARG A 926 -2.17 -38.39 -41.27
CA ARG A 926 -2.68 -39.74 -41.05
C ARG A 926 -2.90 -40.02 -39.56
N VAL A 927 -1.90 -39.73 -38.73
CA VAL A 927 -1.99 -39.93 -37.27
C VAL A 927 -3.14 -39.11 -36.68
N PHE A 928 -3.33 -37.88 -37.15
CA PHE A 928 -4.42 -37.02 -36.69
C PHE A 928 -5.82 -37.63 -36.89
N PHE A 929 -6.03 -38.42 -37.95
CA PHE A 929 -7.31 -39.10 -38.19
C PHE A 929 -7.35 -40.56 -37.70
N SER A 930 -6.26 -41.10 -37.16
CA SER A 930 -6.15 -42.51 -36.73
C SER A 930 -6.19 -42.70 -35.21
N VAL A 931 -6.43 -41.64 -34.44
CA VAL A 931 -6.58 -41.74 -32.99
C VAL A 931 -7.90 -42.47 -32.72
N ASP A 932 -7.80 -43.69 -32.17
CA ASP A 932 -8.86 -44.55 -31.62
C ASP A 932 -9.43 -45.71 -32.47
N ASP A 933 -8.58 -46.48 -33.16
CA ASP A 933 -8.88 -47.90 -33.47
C ASP A 933 -8.32 -48.86 -32.38
N ASN A 934 -7.83 -48.33 -31.24
CA ASN A 934 -7.14 -49.10 -30.19
C ASN A 934 -7.93 -49.26 -28.88
N ASP A 935 -9.23 -48.95 -28.86
CA ASP A 935 -10.12 -49.24 -27.71
C ASP A 935 -11.09 -50.39 -28.05
N GLU A 936 -10.53 -51.52 -28.51
CA GLU A 936 -11.09 -52.88 -28.31
C GLU A 936 -10.07 -53.76 -27.58
#